data_AF-A0A8T0PLV2-F1
#
_entry.id   AF-A0A8T0PLV2-F1
#
_cell.length_a   1.000
_cell.length_b   1.000
_cell.length_c   1.000
_cell.angle_alpha   90.00
_cell.angle_beta   90.00
_cell.angle_gamma   90.00
#
_symmetry.space_group_name_H-M   'P 1'
#
loop_
_entity.id
_entity.type
_entity.pdbx_description
1 polymer ?
#
loop_
_entity_poly.entity_id
_entity_poly.type
_entity_poly.pdbx_seq_one_letter_code
_entity_poly.pdbx_strand_id
1 'polypeptide(L)'
;MGPPRANAPAYGPPSWQTQGAGSGAMQPPMAMPGIPGMQPNTLGPPGTPAIPYSPHAGTQVSTPSKIDPTQIPRPMTEASVIIYDTRQGGQATIPPAASSEFIVKDTGNCSPRLMRCTVNQIPCTGDVLTTSAMPLALMVQPFALPHPSEEPIQLVDFGEMGPIRCSRCKAYINPFMRFVDQGRHFICNLCGFRNDTPRDYMCNLGPDGRRRDADDRPELCRGTVEFVATKEFLVRDPMPAVYFFLIDVSMNAIQTGATAAACSAIAQAISDLPEGPRTMVGIATFDSAIHFYSLKRAQQQPLMLIVPDVQDVYTPLQTDLILPVSECRENLEQLLESIPNMFENNRVADSAFGAAMKAGFLAIKSTGGKLLVFQSVLPSLGVGSLSAREAEGRSNVTTGDKEAHKLLQPVDNTLKTMALEFAEYQVCVDVFLTTQSYVDIASISVVPQTTGGRVYYYYPFSALSDPAKLFNDLRWNISRPQGFEAVMRVRCSQGLQVQDYFGNFCKRVPTDIDLPAIDSDKTVMVTFKHDDKLQENAECGFQCALLYTTVYGQRRIRVINLSLSCTSLLSNLFRYADLETQFACFLKQAANGIPTSPLPRIRDEATNTCINILQSYRKHCASVTSSGQLILPEALKLLPLYTLALVKSVGLRTDGRLDERSYWMSIVSSISVVLAVPLVFPRLIPIHDLTSRADDDTLIPSSLMLNSENVQEDGVYLLENGEDGLIYVGNMVNPATLEQIFGVSSLAALPVQLVLEQFDNELSRKVNEVVNEIRRQRCSYLRLRLCRRGEPSGDFFRSFLIEDKAPGVFSYVEFLVHVHRQIQSKMM
;
A
#
# COMPACT_ATOMS: atom_id res chain seq x y z
N MET A 1 5.65 25.51 -46.78
CA MET A 1 6.75 24.55 -46.98
C MET A 1 7.14 24.03 -45.60
N GLY A 2 7.17 22.72 -45.39
CA GLY A 2 7.53 22.12 -44.08
C GLY A 2 8.75 21.20 -44.20
N PRO A 3 9.53 21.02 -43.12
CA PRO A 3 10.69 20.12 -43.11
C PRO A 3 10.23 18.64 -43.05
N PRO A 4 11.06 17.69 -43.54
CA PRO A 4 10.68 16.29 -43.69
C PRO A 4 10.73 15.50 -42.37
N ARG A 5 9.80 14.55 -42.20
CA ARG A 5 9.85 13.53 -41.14
C ARG A 5 10.76 12.38 -41.56
N ALA A 6 11.60 11.89 -40.64
CA ALA A 6 12.35 10.65 -40.82
C ALA A 6 11.53 9.44 -40.34
N ASN A 7 11.60 8.33 -41.08
CA ASN A 7 10.87 7.09 -40.77
C ASN A 7 11.60 6.27 -39.69
N ALA A 8 10.84 5.70 -38.75
CA ALA A 8 11.29 4.61 -37.88
C ALA A 8 10.78 3.25 -38.42
N PRO A 9 11.56 2.15 -38.33
CA PRO A 9 11.15 0.85 -38.86
C PRO A 9 10.22 0.10 -37.91
N ALA A 10 9.19 -0.55 -38.47
CA ALA A 10 8.27 -1.42 -37.73
C ALA A 10 8.83 -2.84 -37.60
N TYR A 11 8.75 -3.44 -36.41
CA TYR A 11 9.03 -4.86 -36.17
C TYR A 11 7.72 -5.65 -36.07
N GLY A 12 7.58 -6.68 -36.91
CA GLY A 12 6.47 -7.64 -36.86
C GLY A 12 6.78 -8.84 -35.94
N PRO A 13 5.75 -9.58 -35.47
CA PRO A 13 5.92 -10.71 -34.55
C PRO A 13 6.37 -12.01 -35.28
N PRO A 14 7.20 -12.87 -34.66
CA PRO A 14 7.57 -14.16 -35.25
C PRO A 14 6.46 -15.21 -35.11
N SER A 15 6.10 -15.85 -36.23
CA SER A 15 5.25 -17.04 -36.28
C SER A 15 6.03 -18.32 -35.97
N TRP A 16 5.54 -19.16 -35.06
CA TRP A 16 6.08 -20.51 -34.83
C TRP A 16 5.32 -21.56 -35.65
N GLN A 17 6.05 -22.34 -36.45
CA GLN A 17 5.50 -23.45 -37.23
C GLN A 17 5.49 -24.75 -36.41
N THR A 18 4.35 -25.45 -36.44
CA THR A 18 4.21 -26.82 -35.96
C THR A 18 4.41 -27.82 -37.10
N GLN A 19 5.30 -28.79 -36.90
CA GLN A 19 5.31 -30.07 -37.61
C GLN A 19 5.46 -31.19 -36.56
N GLY A 20 4.93 -32.38 -36.84
CA GLY A 20 4.89 -33.48 -35.88
C GLY A 20 4.91 -34.86 -36.52
N ALA A 21 4.27 -35.82 -35.83
CA ALA A 21 4.17 -37.26 -36.11
C ALA A 21 5.37 -38.13 -35.66
N GLY A 22 5.06 -39.30 -35.08
CA GLY A 22 6.05 -40.30 -34.63
C GLY A 22 5.58 -41.21 -33.50
N SER A 23 4.70 -42.17 -33.79
CA SER A 23 4.16 -43.15 -32.82
C SER A 23 5.04 -44.40 -32.68
N GLY A 24 5.12 -44.99 -31.48
CA GLY A 24 5.68 -46.34 -31.27
C GLY A 24 5.56 -46.82 -29.81
N ALA A 25 5.20 -48.08 -29.60
CA ALA A 25 4.96 -48.68 -28.28
C ALA A 25 5.73 -50.00 -28.10
N MET A 26 6.19 -50.31 -26.88
CA MET A 26 6.36 -51.69 -26.38
C MET A 26 6.68 -51.76 -24.86
N GLN A 27 6.54 -52.97 -24.30
CA GLN A 27 6.65 -53.31 -22.86
C GLN A 27 8.08 -53.82 -22.48
N PRO A 28 8.26 -54.75 -21.50
CA PRO A 28 8.81 -54.48 -20.17
C PRO A 28 10.23 -55.11 -19.93
N PRO A 29 10.88 -54.88 -18.78
CA PRO A 29 12.23 -55.44 -18.53
C PRO A 29 12.23 -56.93 -18.15
N MET A 30 13.23 -57.67 -18.68
CA MET A 30 13.55 -59.07 -18.38
C MET A 30 14.53 -59.21 -17.20
N ALA A 31 14.70 -60.42 -16.66
CA ALA A 31 15.40 -60.68 -15.40
C ALA A 31 16.43 -61.83 -15.42
N MET A 32 17.35 -61.81 -14.43
CA MET A 32 18.21 -62.93 -13.94
C MET A 32 19.37 -63.38 -14.87
N PRO A 33 20.37 -64.20 -14.41
CA PRO A 33 20.57 -64.86 -13.08
C PRO A 33 22.01 -64.81 -12.47
N GLY A 34 22.20 -65.32 -11.23
CA GLY A 34 23.46 -66.01 -10.82
C GLY A 34 24.02 -65.73 -9.40
N ILE A 35 24.15 -66.77 -8.56
CA ILE A 35 24.82 -66.82 -7.23
C ILE A 35 25.92 -67.93 -7.26
N PRO A 36 26.95 -68.02 -6.36
CA PRO A 36 26.87 -68.27 -4.89
C PRO A 36 27.77 -67.32 -4.05
N GLY A 37 27.89 -67.37 -2.71
CA GLY A 37 27.15 -68.13 -1.67
C GLY A 37 28.04 -68.87 -0.64
N MET A 38 28.18 -68.38 0.62
CA MET A 38 28.77 -69.13 1.75
C MET A 38 28.23 -68.69 3.14
N GLN A 39 28.24 -69.62 4.10
CA GLN A 39 27.75 -69.57 5.50
C GLN A 39 28.74 -70.40 6.37
N PRO A 40 28.56 -70.59 7.69
CA PRO A 40 27.96 -69.77 8.76
C PRO A 40 28.90 -69.65 9.99
N ASN A 41 28.48 -68.98 11.09
CA ASN A 41 28.55 -69.63 12.41
C ASN A 41 27.66 -68.97 13.48
N THR A 42 27.36 -69.72 14.54
CA THR A 42 26.36 -69.46 15.57
C THR A 42 26.98 -69.31 16.97
N LEU A 43 26.25 -68.68 17.91
CA LEU A 43 26.09 -69.10 19.33
C LEU A 43 25.13 -68.14 20.06
N GLY A 44 24.40 -68.67 21.07
CA GLY A 44 23.19 -68.06 21.63
C GLY A 44 23.21 -67.75 23.15
N PRO A 45 22.05 -67.84 23.86
CA PRO A 45 21.60 -66.82 24.83
C PRO A 45 21.66 -67.29 26.31
N PRO A 46 21.17 -66.53 27.32
CA PRO A 46 19.72 -66.42 27.68
C PRO A 46 19.30 -64.99 28.16
N GLY A 47 18.07 -64.65 28.54
CA GLY A 47 16.78 -65.36 28.62
C GLY A 47 15.65 -64.42 29.09
N THR A 48 14.39 -64.85 29.01
CA THR A 48 13.18 -64.07 29.36
C THR A 48 12.55 -64.50 30.70
N PRO A 49 11.62 -63.68 31.25
CA PRO A 49 10.33 -64.21 31.67
C PRO A 49 9.16 -63.53 30.94
N ALA A 50 7.94 -64.07 31.09
CA ALA A 50 6.85 -63.86 30.12
C ALA A 50 5.48 -63.51 30.73
N ILE A 51 4.63 -62.86 29.89
CA ILE A 51 3.15 -62.94 29.87
C ILE A 51 2.39 -62.12 30.95
N PRO A 52 1.16 -61.59 30.69
CA PRO A 52 0.23 -61.87 29.58
C PRO A 52 -0.18 -60.68 28.68
N TYR A 53 -0.71 -61.06 27.52
CA TYR A 53 -1.50 -60.21 26.61
C TYR A 53 -2.93 -60.03 27.13
N SER A 54 -3.59 -58.91 26.83
CA SER A 54 -5.05 -58.76 26.98
C SER A 54 -5.60 -57.90 25.84
N PRO A 55 -6.57 -58.40 25.04
CA PRO A 55 -7.12 -57.66 23.93
C PRO A 55 -8.28 -56.79 24.40
N HIS A 56 -8.07 -55.49 24.51
CA HIS A 56 -9.15 -54.49 24.52
C HIS A 56 -8.92 -53.49 23.42
N ALA A 57 -9.87 -53.44 22.48
CA ALA A 57 -9.93 -52.43 21.43
C ALA A 57 -10.32 -51.09 22.06
N GLY A 58 -9.31 -50.36 22.56
CA GLY A 58 -9.45 -48.96 22.90
C GLY A 58 -9.50 -48.13 21.62
N THR A 59 -10.69 -47.66 21.25
CA THR A 59 -10.82 -46.52 20.33
C THR A 59 -9.95 -45.38 20.86
N GLN A 60 -8.91 -44.99 20.11
CA GLN A 60 -8.16 -43.78 20.41
C GLN A 60 -9.07 -42.58 20.16
N VAL A 61 -9.82 -42.20 21.18
CA VAL A 61 -10.45 -40.89 21.27
C VAL A 61 -9.31 -39.89 21.29
N SER A 62 -9.11 -39.20 20.16
CA SER A 62 -8.17 -38.08 20.08
C SER A 62 -8.63 -37.03 21.09
N THR A 63 -7.92 -36.93 22.22
CA THR A 63 -8.15 -35.85 23.18
C THR A 63 -7.91 -34.53 22.44
N PRO A 64 -8.88 -33.59 22.42
CA PRO A 64 -8.64 -32.30 21.81
C PRO A 64 -7.53 -31.61 22.61
N SER A 65 -6.44 -31.26 21.92
CA SER A 65 -5.40 -30.40 22.48
C SER A 65 -6.04 -29.05 22.81
N LYS A 66 -6.46 -28.87 24.06
CA LYS A 66 -6.95 -27.58 24.57
C LYS A 66 -5.82 -26.57 24.43
N ILE A 67 -5.95 -25.67 23.46
CA ILE A 67 -5.15 -24.45 23.41
C ILE A 67 -5.52 -23.67 24.66
N ASP A 68 -4.53 -23.33 25.47
CA ASP A 68 -4.69 -22.41 26.59
C ASP A 68 -4.84 -20.99 26.03
N PRO A 69 -6.01 -20.32 26.20
CA PRO A 69 -6.24 -19.00 25.62
C PRO A 69 -5.29 -17.93 26.16
N THR A 70 -4.71 -18.14 27.35
CA THR A 70 -3.76 -17.21 27.99
C THR A 70 -2.37 -17.24 27.36
N GLN A 71 -2.04 -18.31 26.62
CA GLN A 71 -0.74 -18.49 25.95
C GLN A 71 -0.79 -18.11 24.46
N ILE A 72 -1.92 -17.61 23.97
CA ILE A 72 -2.08 -17.17 22.58
C ILE A 72 -1.33 -15.84 22.37
N PRO A 73 -0.39 -15.74 21.41
CA PRO A 73 0.34 -14.50 21.14
C PRO A 73 -0.60 -13.33 20.80
N ARG A 74 -0.32 -12.16 21.39
CA ARG A 74 -1.08 -10.92 21.18
C ARG A 74 -0.19 -9.80 20.62
N PRO A 75 -0.74 -8.87 19.83
CA PRO A 75 -0.08 -7.60 19.55
C PRO A 75 0.22 -6.87 20.87
N MET A 76 1.43 -6.33 21.00
CA MET A 76 1.82 -5.49 22.13
C MET A 76 2.09 -4.07 21.61
N THR A 77 1.71 -3.06 22.38
CA THR A 77 2.03 -1.66 22.07
C THR A 77 3.21 -1.24 22.93
N GLU A 78 4.34 -0.90 22.31
CA GLU A 78 5.50 -0.34 23.00
C GLU A 78 5.27 1.16 23.21
N ALA A 79 5.26 1.62 24.46
CA ALA A 79 4.95 3.01 24.81
C ALA A 79 6.16 3.97 24.75
N SER A 80 7.38 3.45 24.52
CA SER A 80 8.62 4.22 24.54
C SER A 80 9.19 4.43 23.14
N VAL A 81 9.51 5.68 22.80
CA VAL A 81 10.19 6.03 21.54
C VAL A 81 11.59 5.39 21.47
N ILE A 82 11.84 4.58 20.45
CA ILE A 82 13.11 3.88 20.24
C ILE A 82 14.09 4.77 19.47
N ILE A 83 15.33 4.90 19.92
CA ILE A 83 16.42 5.47 19.09
C ILE A 83 17.04 4.34 18.28
N TYR A 84 17.00 4.45 16.95
CA TYR A 84 17.42 3.40 16.02
C TYR A 84 18.57 3.86 15.12
N ASP A 85 19.80 3.40 15.40
CA ASP A 85 20.91 3.51 14.45
C ASP A 85 20.75 2.45 13.37
N THR A 86 20.82 2.82 12.08
CA THR A 86 20.56 1.90 10.95
C THR A 86 21.62 0.82 10.71
N ARG A 87 22.81 1.02 11.28
CA ARG A 87 23.94 0.09 11.35
C ARG A 87 24.67 0.27 12.67
N GLN A 88 25.14 -0.83 13.24
CA GLN A 88 26.00 -0.87 14.43
C GLN A 88 27.11 -1.89 14.21
N GLY A 89 28.34 -1.59 14.65
CA GLY A 89 29.50 -2.47 14.43
C GLY A 89 29.81 -2.76 12.94
N GLY A 90 29.37 -1.90 12.03
CA GLY A 90 29.50 -2.11 10.57
C GLY A 90 28.47 -3.08 9.97
N GLN A 91 27.55 -3.63 10.76
CA GLN A 91 26.48 -4.54 10.32
C GLN A 91 25.11 -3.85 10.33
N ALA A 92 24.17 -4.36 9.52
CA ALA A 92 22.79 -3.92 9.56
C ALA A 92 22.13 -4.30 10.88
N THR A 93 21.45 -3.34 11.51
CA THR A 93 20.57 -3.58 12.65
C THR A 93 19.22 -4.11 12.19
N ILE A 94 18.51 -4.82 13.07
CA ILE A 94 17.13 -5.25 12.83
C ILE A 94 16.23 -4.03 13.05
N PRO A 95 15.39 -3.63 12.08
CA PRO A 95 14.47 -2.51 12.27
C PRO A 95 13.42 -2.82 13.36
N PRO A 96 12.99 -1.84 14.16
CA PRO A 96 11.79 -1.95 14.99
C PRO A 96 10.56 -2.31 14.14
N ALA A 97 9.46 -2.71 14.80
CA ALA A 97 8.17 -2.77 14.12
C ALA A 97 7.84 -1.38 13.53
N ALA A 98 7.26 -1.32 12.33
CA ALA A 98 6.82 -0.08 11.72
C ALA A 98 5.57 0.50 12.43
N SER A 99 4.87 -0.31 13.23
CA SER A 99 3.88 0.18 14.18
C SER A 99 4.47 0.78 15.46
N SER A 100 5.74 0.53 15.81
CA SER A 100 6.42 1.17 16.94
C SER A 100 6.84 2.60 16.59
N GLU A 101 6.93 3.48 17.59
CA GLU A 101 7.48 4.82 17.44
C GLU A 101 9.01 4.80 17.60
N PHE A 102 9.73 5.38 16.63
CA PHE A 102 11.20 5.39 16.63
C PHE A 102 11.79 6.59 15.89
N ILE A 103 12.98 7.01 16.33
CA ILE A 103 13.81 8.07 15.74
C ILE A 103 15.00 7.41 15.07
N VAL A 104 15.09 7.54 13.74
CA VAL A 104 16.19 6.98 12.96
C VAL A 104 17.43 7.86 12.97
N LYS A 105 18.58 7.23 13.19
CA LYS A 105 19.91 7.78 12.90
C LYS A 105 20.50 7.02 11.71
N ASP A 106 20.53 7.67 10.55
CA ASP A 106 21.16 7.11 9.35
C ASP A 106 22.69 7.05 9.57
N THR A 107 23.19 5.82 9.64
CA THR A 107 24.59 5.42 9.86
C THR A 107 25.09 4.53 8.71
N GLY A 108 24.50 4.70 7.52
CA GLY A 108 24.92 4.10 6.26
C GLY A 108 23.87 3.24 5.58
N ASN A 109 22.89 2.69 6.32
CA ASN A 109 21.68 2.09 5.77
C ASN A 109 20.56 3.13 5.78
N CYS A 110 19.64 3.08 4.82
CA CYS A 110 18.48 3.96 4.82
C CYS A 110 17.54 3.70 6.00
N SER A 111 16.73 4.71 6.36
CA SER A 111 15.61 4.54 7.27
C SER A 111 14.65 3.42 6.83
N PRO A 112 14.20 2.52 7.73
CA PRO A 112 13.22 1.49 7.41
C PRO A 112 11.83 2.07 7.08
N ARG A 113 11.60 3.37 7.33
CA ARG A 113 10.42 4.09 6.81
C ARG A 113 10.47 4.22 5.27
N LEU A 114 11.66 4.33 4.68
CA LEU A 114 11.86 4.54 3.25
C LEU A 114 12.00 3.23 2.46
N MET A 115 12.68 2.23 3.02
CA MET A 115 12.87 0.93 2.38
C MET A 115 13.06 -0.18 3.42
N ARG A 116 12.18 -1.19 3.40
CA ARG A 116 12.14 -2.30 4.37
C ARG A 116 12.06 -3.65 3.64
N CYS A 117 12.76 -4.68 4.14
CA CYS A 117 12.77 -6.01 3.52
C CYS A 117 11.93 -7.02 4.31
N THR A 118 11.36 -8.02 3.63
CA THR A 118 10.62 -9.12 4.26
C THR A 118 11.49 -10.02 5.16
N VAL A 119 12.81 -10.01 4.94
CA VAL A 119 13.82 -10.66 5.80
C VAL A 119 15.05 -9.74 5.94
N ASN A 120 15.58 -9.62 7.16
CA ASN A 120 16.76 -8.78 7.44
C ASN A 120 18.10 -9.53 7.29
N GLN A 121 18.06 -10.79 6.84
CA GLN A 121 19.21 -11.51 6.28
C GLN A 121 18.80 -12.19 4.97
N ILE A 122 19.62 -12.06 3.94
CA ILE A 122 19.29 -12.55 2.59
C ILE A 122 19.67 -14.04 2.47
N PRO A 123 18.79 -14.92 1.97
CA PRO A 123 19.15 -16.33 1.76
C PRO A 123 20.29 -16.46 0.74
N CYS A 124 21.26 -17.33 1.01
CA CYS A 124 22.38 -17.55 0.08
C CYS A 124 21.95 -18.22 -1.24
N THR A 125 20.85 -18.97 -1.26
CA THR A 125 20.32 -19.64 -2.46
C THR A 125 18.79 -19.61 -2.53
N GLY A 126 18.27 -19.74 -3.74
CA GLY A 126 16.84 -19.91 -4.00
C GLY A 126 16.22 -21.14 -3.32
N ASP A 127 17.02 -22.18 -3.04
CA ASP A 127 16.56 -23.38 -2.31
C ASP A 127 16.26 -23.06 -0.84
N VAL A 128 17.10 -22.25 -0.17
CA VAL A 128 16.88 -21.82 1.23
C VAL A 128 15.64 -20.93 1.30
N LEU A 129 15.48 -20.00 0.35
CA LEU A 129 14.29 -19.17 0.23
C LEU A 129 13.03 -20.02 0.03
N THR A 130 13.04 -20.92 -0.96
CA THR A 130 11.90 -21.79 -1.29
C THR A 130 11.56 -22.73 -0.13
N THR A 131 12.57 -23.30 0.55
CA THR A 131 12.36 -24.14 1.74
C THR A 131 11.70 -23.37 2.87
N SER A 132 12.01 -22.08 3.05
CA SER A 132 11.36 -21.24 4.07
C SER A 132 9.88 -20.94 3.79
N ALA A 133 9.44 -21.08 2.53
CA ALA A 133 8.14 -20.66 2.01
C ALA A 133 7.81 -19.15 2.18
N MET A 134 8.78 -18.33 2.62
CA MET A 134 8.62 -16.87 2.72
C MET A 134 8.94 -16.17 1.39
N PRO A 135 8.21 -15.11 1.00
CA PRO A 135 8.60 -14.25 -0.12
C PRO A 135 9.80 -13.36 0.22
N LEU A 136 10.63 -13.08 -0.79
CA LEU A 136 11.68 -12.06 -0.73
C LEU A 136 11.23 -10.80 -1.47
N ALA A 137 10.95 -9.73 -0.72
CA ALA A 137 10.51 -8.46 -1.27
C ALA A 137 11.06 -7.25 -0.49
N LEU A 138 11.10 -6.10 -1.16
CA LEU A 138 11.26 -4.79 -0.55
C LEU A 138 9.94 -4.01 -0.63
N MET A 139 9.62 -3.30 0.45
CA MET A 139 8.61 -2.25 0.47
C MET A 139 9.34 -0.92 0.41
N VAL A 140 9.11 -0.14 -0.64
CA VAL A 140 9.81 1.12 -0.93
C VAL A 140 8.81 2.27 -0.91
N GLN A 141 9.00 3.23 0.00
CA GLN A 141 8.14 4.40 0.21
C GLN A 141 9.02 5.67 0.15
N PRO A 142 9.40 6.15 -1.05
CA PRO A 142 10.51 7.10 -1.21
C PRO A 142 10.34 8.45 -0.50
N PHE A 143 9.10 8.84 -0.19
CA PHE A 143 8.75 10.09 0.48
C PHE A 143 8.14 9.89 1.88
N ALA A 144 8.32 8.71 2.50
CA ALA A 144 7.81 8.45 3.85
C ALA A 144 8.23 9.56 4.82
N LEU A 145 7.30 9.98 5.68
CA LEU A 145 7.52 11.07 6.62
C LEU A 145 8.55 10.65 7.67
N PRO A 146 9.62 11.44 7.89
CA PRO A 146 10.53 11.23 9.01
C PRO A 146 9.87 11.63 10.33
N HIS A 147 10.36 11.09 11.45
CA HIS A 147 10.00 11.64 12.75
C HIS A 147 10.61 13.06 12.91
N PRO A 148 9.95 14.04 13.55
CA PRO A 148 10.41 15.44 13.59
C PRO A 148 11.83 15.68 14.15
N SER A 149 12.34 14.74 14.97
CA SER A 149 13.72 14.76 15.50
C SER A 149 14.76 14.01 14.66
N GLU A 150 14.41 13.51 13.47
CA GLU A 150 15.37 12.90 12.53
C GLU A 150 16.09 13.97 11.70
N GLU A 151 17.34 13.69 11.31
CA GLU A 151 18.09 14.60 10.43
C GLU A 151 17.48 14.63 9.02
N PRO A 152 17.37 15.81 8.37
CA PRO A 152 16.85 15.90 7.01
C PRO A 152 17.80 15.23 6.00
N ILE A 153 17.22 14.62 4.97
CA ILE A 153 17.98 14.00 3.87
C ILE A 153 18.88 15.06 3.22
N GLN A 154 20.18 14.77 3.17
CA GLN A 154 21.19 15.71 2.66
C GLN A 154 21.13 15.80 1.13
N LEU A 155 21.21 17.04 0.61
CA LEU A 155 21.32 17.31 -0.83
C LEU A 155 22.80 17.48 -1.20
N VAL A 156 23.26 16.67 -2.14
CA VAL A 156 24.64 16.64 -2.65
C VAL A 156 24.67 17.22 -4.06
N ASP A 157 25.48 18.25 -4.24
CA ASP A 157 25.76 18.84 -5.55
C ASP A 157 27.17 18.48 -6.01
N PHE A 158 27.28 17.96 -7.23
CA PHE A 158 28.54 17.63 -7.90
C PHE A 158 28.86 18.60 -9.05
N GLY A 159 28.06 19.67 -9.21
CA GLY A 159 28.18 20.61 -10.33
C GLY A 159 28.02 19.90 -11.67
N GLU A 160 28.76 20.37 -12.67
CA GLU A 160 28.67 19.85 -14.05
C GLU A 160 29.10 18.38 -14.20
N MET A 161 29.89 17.83 -13.28
CA MET A 161 30.27 16.41 -13.26
C MET A 161 29.06 15.50 -13.06
N GLY A 162 28.06 15.97 -12.30
CA GLY A 162 26.91 15.17 -11.90
C GLY A 162 27.23 14.02 -10.93
N PRO A 163 26.21 13.26 -10.50
CA PRO A 163 26.38 12.22 -9.51
C PRO A 163 27.18 11.04 -10.04
N ILE A 164 28.16 10.60 -9.25
CA ILE A 164 29.09 9.52 -9.62
C ILE A 164 28.35 8.19 -9.66
N ARG A 165 28.61 7.40 -10.70
CA ARG A 165 27.92 6.13 -10.97
C ARG A 165 28.89 5.06 -11.41
N CYS A 166 28.57 3.81 -11.07
CA CYS A 166 29.26 2.65 -11.65
C CYS A 166 29.04 2.62 -13.17
N SER A 167 30.12 2.56 -13.94
CA SER A 167 30.08 2.59 -15.41
C SER A 167 29.29 1.41 -16.01
N ARG A 168 29.32 0.24 -15.35
CA ARG A 168 28.58 -0.97 -15.76
C ARG A 168 27.11 -0.96 -15.36
N CYS A 169 26.76 -1.08 -14.07
CA CYS A 169 25.36 -1.23 -13.63
C CYS A 169 24.60 0.10 -13.42
N LYS A 170 25.27 1.25 -13.61
CA LYS A 170 24.73 2.61 -13.46
C LYS A 170 24.15 2.92 -12.07
N ALA A 171 24.53 2.14 -11.05
CA ALA A 171 24.25 2.42 -9.65
C ALA A 171 25.00 3.68 -9.20
N TYR A 172 24.35 4.52 -8.40
CA TYR A 172 24.94 5.74 -7.83
C TYR A 172 25.90 5.40 -6.71
N ILE A 173 26.93 6.23 -6.52
CA ILE A 173 27.86 6.18 -5.40
C ILE A 173 27.08 6.12 -4.06
N ASN A 174 27.57 5.30 -3.13
CA ASN A 174 26.90 5.00 -1.87
C ASN A 174 27.93 4.50 -0.84
N PRO A 175 27.59 4.44 0.47
CA PRO A 175 28.51 4.07 1.55
C PRO A 175 29.21 2.70 1.41
N PHE A 176 28.63 1.78 0.64
CA PHE A 176 29.12 0.41 0.51
C PHE A 176 30.12 0.22 -0.63
N MET A 177 30.37 1.25 -1.47
CA MET A 177 31.39 1.16 -2.52
C MET A 177 32.80 1.23 -1.94
N ARG A 178 33.62 0.21 -2.24
CA ARG A 178 34.97 0.09 -1.68
C ARG A 178 36.00 0.80 -2.56
N PHE A 179 36.62 1.85 -2.05
CA PHE A 179 37.76 2.49 -2.70
C PHE A 179 39.03 1.63 -2.57
N VAL A 180 39.87 1.63 -3.62
CA VAL A 180 41.12 0.86 -3.71
C VAL A 180 42.21 1.67 -4.41
N ASP A 181 43.45 1.17 -4.42
CA ASP A 181 44.61 1.78 -5.06
C ASP A 181 44.81 3.25 -4.70
N GLN A 182 44.86 3.53 -3.38
CA GLN A 182 44.97 4.88 -2.81
C GLN A 182 43.84 5.84 -3.24
N GLY A 183 42.62 5.30 -3.44
CA GLY A 183 41.43 6.07 -3.82
C GLY A 183 41.25 6.27 -5.32
N ARG A 184 42.21 5.83 -6.15
CA ARG A 184 42.16 5.99 -7.63
C ARG A 184 41.04 5.22 -8.30
N HIS A 185 40.53 4.17 -7.65
CA HIS A 185 39.44 3.36 -8.16
C HIS A 185 38.43 3.05 -7.05
N PHE A 186 37.20 2.73 -7.43
CA PHE A 186 36.18 2.20 -6.52
C PHE A 186 35.49 0.95 -7.11
N ILE A 187 35.21 -0.02 -6.24
CA ILE A 187 34.50 -1.26 -6.57
C ILE A 187 33.04 -1.09 -6.18
N CYS A 188 32.14 -1.22 -7.14
CA CYS A 188 30.70 -1.13 -6.92
C CYS A 188 30.21 -2.32 -6.09
N ASN A 189 29.56 -2.06 -4.97
CA ASN A 189 28.97 -3.09 -4.09
C ASN A 189 27.94 -3.99 -4.81
N LEU A 190 27.14 -3.44 -5.72
CA LEU A 190 26.07 -4.20 -6.36
C LEU A 190 26.58 -5.20 -7.40
N CYS A 191 27.56 -4.84 -8.24
CA CYS A 191 28.02 -5.74 -9.30
C CYS A 191 29.49 -6.18 -9.17
N GLY A 192 30.28 -5.60 -8.27
CA GLY A 192 31.71 -5.87 -8.17
C GLY A 192 32.56 -5.25 -9.28
N PHE A 193 32.02 -4.37 -10.14
CA PHE A 193 32.82 -3.72 -11.18
C PHE A 193 33.76 -2.69 -10.57
N ARG A 194 35.03 -2.68 -11.01
CA ARG A 194 36.04 -1.68 -10.67
C ARG A 194 35.92 -0.49 -11.63
N ASN A 195 35.79 0.70 -11.08
CA ASN A 195 35.61 1.97 -11.81
C ASN A 195 36.76 2.91 -11.45
N ASP A 196 37.14 3.78 -12.38
CA ASP A 196 38.06 4.87 -12.10
C ASP A 196 37.37 5.96 -11.28
N THR A 197 38.06 6.51 -10.29
CA THR A 197 37.54 7.64 -9.49
C THR A 197 37.81 8.95 -10.24
N PRO A 198 36.81 9.83 -10.45
CA PRO A 198 37.03 11.15 -11.04
C PRO A 198 38.08 11.94 -10.27
N ARG A 199 38.95 12.67 -10.97
CA ARG A 199 40.10 13.38 -10.37
C ARG A 199 39.67 14.33 -9.25
N ASP A 200 38.60 15.07 -9.47
CA ASP A 200 38.08 16.09 -8.55
C ASP A 200 37.32 15.48 -7.35
N TYR A 201 37.05 14.16 -7.39
CA TYR A 201 36.46 13.38 -6.30
C TYR A 201 37.46 12.44 -5.61
N MET A 202 38.70 12.38 -6.09
CA MET A 202 39.72 11.49 -5.57
C MET A 202 40.23 11.99 -4.21
N CYS A 203 40.17 11.12 -3.21
CA CYS A 203 40.78 11.36 -1.90
C CYS A 203 41.51 10.08 -1.45
N ASN A 204 42.65 10.25 -0.78
CA ASN A 204 43.47 9.15 -0.29
C ASN A 204 42.72 8.30 0.76
N LEU A 205 43.17 7.06 0.93
CA LEU A 205 42.65 6.16 1.95
C LEU A 205 43.27 6.47 3.33
N GLY A 206 42.52 6.21 4.39
CA GLY A 206 42.98 6.17 5.77
C GLY A 206 43.63 4.83 6.14
N PRO A 207 44.14 4.69 7.38
CA PRO A 207 44.74 3.44 7.87
C PRO A 207 43.76 2.25 7.93
N ASP A 208 42.46 2.54 8.02
CA ASP A 208 41.35 1.58 8.00
C ASP A 208 40.94 1.14 6.58
N GLY A 209 41.54 1.73 5.54
CA GLY A 209 41.19 1.48 4.14
C GLY A 209 39.92 2.20 3.66
N ARG A 210 39.23 2.96 4.51
CA ARG A 210 38.16 3.89 4.07
C ARG A 210 38.78 5.16 3.48
N ARG A 211 37.96 6.00 2.83
CA ARG A 211 38.41 7.31 2.35
C ARG A 211 38.49 8.29 3.52
N ARG A 212 39.51 9.15 3.58
CA ARG A 212 39.74 10.02 4.76
C ARG A 212 38.62 11.04 5.02
N ASP A 213 37.86 11.39 4.00
CA ASP A 213 36.71 12.30 3.99
C ASP A 213 35.37 11.53 3.88
N ALA A 214 35.34 10.22 4.15
CA ALA A 214 34.13 9.42 3.97
C ALA A 214 33.01 9.80 4.95
N ASP A 215 33.35 10.20 6.18
CA ASP A 215 32.37 10.56 7.20
C ASP A 215 31.86 12.01 7.05
N ASP A 216 32.67 12.89 6.42
CA ASP A 216 32.30 14.26 6.06
C ASP A 216 31.36 14.35 4.84
N ARG A 217 31.17 13.23 4.11
CA ARG A 217 30.46 13.21 2.82
C ARG A 217 29.21 12.34 2.90
N PRO A 218 28.01 12.93 2.84
CA PRO A 218 26.77 12.20 3.10
C PRO A 218 26.54 11.06 2.10
N GLU A 219 27.00 11.15 0.86
CA GLU A 219 26.90 10.06 -0.13
C GLU A 219 27.81 8.85 0.17
N LEU A 220 28.71 8.97 1.16
CA LEU A 220 29.64 7.94 1.63
C LEU A 220 29.40 7.50 3.09
N CYS A 221 28.61 8.24 3.87
CA CYS A 221 28.27 7.87 5.25
C CYS A 221 26.77 7.69 5.53
N ARG A 222 25.87 8.16 4.65
CA ARG A 222 24.41 8.01 4.80
C ARG A 222 23.81 7.08 3.75
N GLY A 223 22.85 6.26 4.16
CA GLY A 223 22.11 5.34 3.31
C GLY A 223 21.11 6.06 2.40
N THR A 224 20.59 7.22 2.81
CA THR A 224 19.74 8.08 1.96
C THR A 224 20.35 9.45 1.70
N VAL A 225 20.46 9.83 0.43
CA VAL A 225 20.83 11.19 -0.02
C VAL A 225 19.98 11.62 -1.22
N GLU A 226 19.94 12.92 -1.50
CA GLU A 226 19.50 13.44 -2.80
C GLU A 226 20.69 14.01 -3.57
N PHE A 227 20.71 13.85 -4.88
CA PHE A 227 21.63 14.53 -5.78
C PHE A 227 20.91 15.63 -6.58
N VAL A 228 21.60 16.74 -6.82
CA VAL A 228 21.21 17.69 -7.87
C VAL A 228 21.35 17.00 -9.22
N ALA A 229 20.30 17.02 -10.04
CA ALA A 229 20.32 16.39 -11.36
C ALA A 229 20.89 17.35 -12.41
N THR A 230 21.92 16.91 -13.13
CA THR A 230 22.54 17.66 -14.24
C THR A 230 21.67 17.64 -15.51
N LYS A 231 22.04 18.45 -16.51
CA LYS A 231 21.28 18.60 -17.77
C LYS A 231 21.05 17.29 -18.55
N GLU A 232 21.88 16.26 -18.36
CA GLU A 232 21.66 14.94 -18.98
C GLU A 232 20.42 14.19 -18.45
N PHE A 233 19.89 14.60 -17.28
CA PHE A 233 18.67 14.06 -16.68
C PHE A 233 17.41 14.89 -17.02
N LEU A 234 17.54 15.85 -17.94
CA LEU A 234 16.47 16.72 -18.42
C LEU A 234 16.21 16.49 -19.92
N VAL A 235 14.95 16.20 -20.26
CA VAL A 235 14.47 16.17 -21.66
C VAL A 235 13.71 17.46 -22.01
N ARG A 236 13.19 18.14 -20.98
CA ARG A 236 12.56 19.46 -20.99
C ARG A 236 12.88 20.18 -19.67
N ASP A 237 12.52 21.45 -19.57
CA ASP A 237 12.60 22.18 -18.30
C ASP A 237 11.74 21.49 -17.23
N PRO A 238 12.16 21.48 -15.95
CA PRO A 238 11.43 20.81 -14.88
C PRO A 238 9.99 21.35 -14.75
N MET A 239 9.03 20.42 -14.78
CA MET A 239 7.60 20.73 -14.75
C MET A 239 7.20 21.61 -13.55
N PRO A 240 6.34 22.62 -13.78
CA PRO A 240 5.71 23.39 -12.71
C PRO A 240 4.64 22.57 -11.95
N ALA A 241 4.34 22.93 -10.71
CA ALA A 241 3.20 22.33 -10.00
C ALA A 241 1.88 22.81 -10.63
N VAL A 242 1.15 21.91 -11.29
CA VAL A 242 -0.13 22.21 -11.96
C VAL A 242 -1.23 21.36 -11.34
N TYR A 243 -2.34 21.99 -10.95
CA TYR A 243 -3.51 21.34 -10.37
C TYR A 243 -4.77 21.75 -11.15
N PHE A 244 -5.44 20.80 -11.78
CA PHE A 244 -6.66 21.04 -12.54
C PHE A 244 -7.85 20.36 -11.86
N PHE A 245 -8.86 21.15 -11.47
CA PHE A 245 -10.03 20.67 -10.77
C PHE A 245 -11.17 20.35 -11.76
N LEU A 246 -11.77 19.17 -11.63
CA LEU A 246 -12.94 18.73 -12.40
C LEU A 246 -14.08 18.41 -11.44
N ILE A 247 -15.20 19.11 -11.53
CA ILE A 247 -16.32 18.99 -10.56
C ILE A 247 -17.61 18.53 -11.25
N ASP A 248 -18.15 17.40 -10.81
CA ASP A 248 -19.49 16.91 -11.19
C ASP A 248 -20.58 17.90 -10.71
N VAL A 249 -21.38 18.37 -11.68
CA VAL A 249 -22.53 19.28 -11.48
C VAL A 249 -23.84 18.65 -11.97
N SER A 250 -23.88 17.32 -12.10
CA SER A 250 -25.11 16.57 -12.35
C SER A 250 -26.14 16.82 -11.25
N MET A 251 -27.41 16.58 -11.59
CA MET A 251 -28.57 16.75 -10.69
C MET A 251 -28.36 16.08 -9.33
N ASN A 252 -27.75 14.90 -9.29
CA ASN A 252 -27.48 14.18 -8.04
C ASN A 252 -26.32 14.80 -7.24
N ALA A 253 -25.26 15.28 -7.90
CA ALA A 253 -24.14 15.96 -7.23
C ALA A 253 -24.60 17.27 -6.56
N ILE A 254 -25.51 17.99 -7.21
CA ILE A 254 -26.18 19.19 -6.67
C ILE A 254 -27.12 18.81 -5.51
N GLN A 255 -28.06 17.88 -5.71
CA GLN A 255 -29.07 17.51 -4.70
C GLN A 255 -28.48 16.91 -3.42
N THR A 256 -27.36 16.17 -3.52
CA THR A 256 -26.67 15.60 -2.35
C THR A 256 -25.74 16.59 -1.64
N GLY A 257 -25.56 17.80 -2.19
CA GLY A 257 -24.60 18.80 -1.71
C GLY A 257 -23.14 18.46 -2.02
N ALA A 258 -22.87 17.43 -2.81
CA ALA A 258 -21.51 17.00 -3.17
C ALA A 258 -20.75 18.07 -3.96
N THR A 259 -21.40 18.72 -4.94
CA THR A 259 -20.81 19.85 -5.68
C THR A 259 -20.40 20.99 -4.75
N ALA A 260 -21.26 21.36 -3.79
CA ALA A 260 -20.99 22.43 -2.83
C ALA A 260 -19.86 22.06 -1.87
N ALA A 261 -19.83 20.81 -1.39
CA ALA A 261 -18.75 20.30 -0.55
C ALA A 261 -17.41 20.27 -1.30
N ALA A 262 -17.38 19.89 -2.58
CA ALA A 262 -16.19 19.94 -3.42
C ALA A 262 -15.71 21.39 -3.63
N CYS A 263 -16.61 22.32 -3.95
CA CYS A 263 -16.26 23.72 -4.14
C CYS A 263 -15.69 24.35 -2.86
N SER A 264 -16.32 24.08 -1.71
CA SER A 264 -15.86 24.55 -0.39
C SER A 264 -14.53 23.93 0.02
N ALA A 265 -14.33 22.63 -0.22
CA ALA A 265 -13.06 21.95 0.04
C ALA A 265 -11.92 22.53 -0.81
N ILE A 266 -12.17 22.80 -2.11
CA ILE A 266 -11.19 23.45 -2.98
C ILE A 266 -10.90 24.86 -2.49
N ALA A 267 -11.91 25.69 -2.23
CA ALA A 267 -11.75 27.07 -1.77
C ALA A 267 -10.85 27.17 -0.53
N GLN A 268 -11.10 26.32 0.48
CA GLN A 268 -10.28 26.24 1.68
C GLN A 268 -8.87 25.69 1.42
N ALA A 269 -8.68 24.81 0.44
CA ALA A 269 -7.40 24.18 0.13
C ALA A 269 -6.47 25.03 -0.75
N ILE A 270 -6.95 26.06 -1.47
CA ILE A 270 -6.10 26.93 -2.33
C ILE A 270 -5.00 27.65 -1.51
N SER A 271 -5.18 27.88 -0.20
CA SER A 271 -4.13 28.39 0.68
C SER A 271 -3.00 27.39 0.99
N ASP A 272 -3.25 26.09 0.90
CA ASP A 272 -2.24 25.03 1.14
C ASP A 272 -1.53 24.56 -0.15
N LEU A 273 -1.83 25.17 -1.31
CA LEU A 273 -1.10 24.94 -2.55
C LEU A 273 0.36 25.42 -2.41
N PRO A 274 1.36 24.72 -2.99
CA PRO A 274 2.76 25.10 -2.86
C PRO A 274 3.02 26.56 -3.26
N GLU A 275 3.55 27.35 -2.33
CA GLU A 275 3.98 28.72 -2.60
C GLU A 275 5.16 28.70 -3.58
N GLY A 276 4.94 29.25 -4.78
CA GLY A 276 5.97 29.34 -5.80
C GLY A 276 5.51 30.12 -7.02
N PRO A 277 6.43 30.79 -7.74
CA PRO A 277 6.09 31.66 -8.88
C PRO A 277 5.55 30.90 -10.12
N ARG A 278 5.44 29.57 -10.03
CA ARG A 278 5.01 28.69 -11.13
C ARG A 278 3.84 27.75 -10.77
N THR A 279 3.24 27.88 -9.59
CA THR A 279 2.09 27.03 -9.23
C THR A 279 0.87 27.47 -10.02
N MET A 280 0.34 26.60 -10.88
CA MET A 280 -0.77 26.90 -11.80
C MET A 280 -2.01 26.11 -11.45
N VAL A 281 -3.18 26.74 -11.63
CA VAL A 281 -4.49 26.13 -11.43
C VAL A 281 -5.40 26.32 -12.64
N GLY A 282 -6.26 25.34 -12.88
CA GLY A 282 -7.37 25.40 -13.82
C GLY A 282 -8.59 24.70 -13.24
N ILE A 283 -9.77 25.00 -13.77
CA ILE A 283 -11.04 24.44 -13.30
C ILE A 283 -12.03 24.26 -14.46
N ALA A 284 -12.75 23.15 -14.42
CA ALA A 284 -13.95 22.93 -15.21
C ALA A 284 -15.00 22.15 -14.40
N THR A 285 -16.27 22.32 -14.73
CA THR A 285 -17.38 21.49 -14.22
C THR A 285 -17.92 20.62 -15.33
N PHE A 286 -18.62 19.52 -15.01
CA PHE A 286 -19.17 18.64 -16.02
C PHE A 286 -20.45 17.92 -15.57
N ASP A 287 -21.31 17.64 -16.55
CA ASP A 287 -22.50 16.81 -16.45
C ASP A 287 -22.64 15.97 -17.74
N SER A 288 -23.59 16.25 -18.63
CA SER A 288 -23.60 15.75 -20.01
C SER A 288 -22.73 16.58 -20.97
N ALA A 289 -22.29 17.77 -20.54
CA ALA A 289 -21.31 18.62 -21.24
C ALA A 289 -20.15 19.01 -20.30
N ILE A 290 -19.12 19.65 -20.84
CA ILE A 290 -17.93 20.08 -20.10
C ILE A 290 -17.87 21.62 -20.13
N HIS A 291 -17.74 22.25 -18.97
CA HIS A 291 -17.78 23.71 -18.80
C HIS A 291 -16.42 24.20 -18.29
N PHE A 292 -15.59 24.75 -19.17
CA PHE A 292 -14.33 25.38 -18.80
C PHE A 292 -14.57 26.82 -18.31
N TYR A 293 -13.69 27.32 -17.43
CA TYR A 293 -13.75 28.70 -16.95
C TYR A 293 -12.43 29.43 -17.19
N SER A 294 -12.49 30.62 -17.79
CA SER A 294 -11.34 31.53 -17.83
C SER A 294 -11.34 32.45 -16.62
N LEU A 295 -10.20 32.53 -15.92
CA LEU A 295 -10.09 33.21 -14.61
C LEU A 295 -9.28 34.53 -14.67
N LYS A 296 -9.10 35.13 -15.85
CA LYS A 296 -8.27 36.34 -16.03
C LYS A 296 -8.78 37.53 -15.21
N ARG A 297 -7.91 38.19 -14.42
CA ARG A 297 -8.25 39.41 -13.64
C ARG A 297 -8.88 40.55 -14.45
N ALA A 298 -8.61 40.62 -15.75
CA ALA A 298 -9.17 41.66 -16.63
C ALA A 298 -10.68 41.46 -16.90
N GLN A 299 -11.24 40.29 -16.58
CA GLN A 299 -12.68 40.01 -16.64
C GLN A 299 -13.26 40.21 -15.23
N GLN A 300 -14.32 41.02 -15.11
CA GLN A 300 -15.03 41.23 -13.84
C GLN A 300 -15.84 40.02 -13.38
N GLN A 301 -16.07 39.04 -14.26
CA GLN A 301 -16.72 37.76 -13.96
C GLN A 301 -16.04 36.65 -14.78
N PRO A 302 -15.89 35.42 -14.25
CA PRO A 302 -15.33 34.29 -14.99
C PRO A 302 -16.13 33.95 -16.26
N LEU A 303 -15.44 33.79 -17.39
CA LEU A 303 -16.08 33.37 -18.64
C LEU A 303 -16.22 31.85 -18.72
N MET A 304 -17.46 31.35 -18.73
CA MET A 304 -17.78 29.93 -18.97
C MET A 304 -17.74 29.60 -20.47
N LEU A 305 -17.09 28.49 -20.83
CA LEU A 305 -16.94 27.98 -22.20
C LEU A 305 -17.39 26.52 -22.26
N ILE A 306 -18.47 26.25 -23.00
CA ILE A 306 -19.13 24.94 -23.04
C ILE A 306 -18.60 24.11 -24.20
N VAL A 307 -18.14 22.89 -23.90
CA VAL A 307 -17.76 21.84 -24.85
C VAL A 307 -18.82 20.73 -24.78
N PRO A 308 -19.77 20.67 -25.75
CA PRO A 308 -20.85 19.70 -25.74
C PRO A 308 -20.49 18.35 -26.39
N ASP A 309 -19.38 18.27 -27.12
CA ASP A 309 -18.92 17.01 -27.69
C ASP A 309 -18.11 16.22 -26.65
N VAL A 310 -18.72 15.12 -26.18
CA VAL A 310 -18.16 14.21 -25.17
C VAL A 310 -17.58 12.93 -25.77
N GLN A 311 -17.51 12.84 -27.11
CA GLN A 311 -16.88 11.74 -27.84
C GLN A 311 -15.55 12.19 -28.48
N ASP A 312 -15.53 13.32 -29.19
CA ASP A 312 -14.31 13.94 -29.74
C ASP A 312 -13.96 15.23 -28.97
N VAL A 313 -13.36 15.01 -27.79
CA VAL A 313 -13.13 16.06 -26.79
C VAL A 313 -11.98 16.99 -27.16
N TYR A 314 -12.21 18.30 -27.08
CA TYR A 314 -11.22 19.35 -27.36
C TYR A 314 -11.15 20.40 -26.22
N THR A 315 -10.07 21.20 -26.21
CA THR A 315 -9.98 22.38 -25.35
C THR A 315 -10.51 23.63 -26.08
N PRO A 316 -11.37 24.45 -25.46
CA PRO A 316 -12.00 25.59 -26.15
C PRO A 316 -11.05 26.77 -26.37
N LEU A 317 -9.91 26.79 -25.67
CA LEU A 317 -8.83 27.77 -25.84
C LEU A 317 -7.48 27.03 -25.95
N GLN A 318 -6.51 27.68 -26.60
CA GLN A 318 -5.11 27.22 -26.67
C GLN A 318 -4.28 27.64 -25.45
N THR A 319 -4.71 28.70 -24.75
CA THR A 319 -4.06 29.29 -23.57
C THR A 319 -5.11 29.61 -22.52
N ASP A 320 -4.68 30.05 -21.33
CA ASP A 320 -5.55 30.67 -20.31
C ASP A 320 -6.62 29.77 -19.64
N LEU A 321 -6.54 28.45 -19.86
CA LEU A 321 -7.30 27.42 -19.12
C LEU A 321 -6.60 27.00 -17.82
N ILE A 322 -5.29 27.25 -17.73
CA ILE A 322 -4.51 27.23 -16.49
C ILE A 322 -3.80 28.57 -16.35
N LEU A 323 -3.78 29.11 -15.13
CA LEU A 323 -3.15 30.39 -14.78
C LEU A 323 -2.37 30.25 -13.46
N PRO A 324 -1.35 31.07 -13.20
CA PRO A 324 -0.68 31.11 -11.90
C PRO A 324 -1.68 31.42 -10.78
N VAL A 325 -1.63 30.69 -9.66
CA VAL A 325 -2.55 30.89 -8.51
C VAL A 325 -2.54 32.34 -8.02
N SER A 326 -1.36 32.96 -7.99
CA SER A 326 -1.17 34.37 -7.64
C SER A 326 -1.95 35.32 -8.55
N GLU A 327 -2.18 34.97 -9.82
CA GLU A 327 -2.93 35.78 -10.77
C GLU A 327 -4.44 35.55 -10.67
N CYS A 328 -4.91 34.33 -10.39
CA CYS A 328 -6.35 34.01 -10.49
C CYS A 328 -7.08 33.73 -9.17
N ARG A 329 -6.42 33.77 -8.00
CA ARG A 329 -7.00 33.43 -6.68
C ARG A 329 -8.40 34.00 -6.44
N GLU A 330 -8.56 35.32 -6.45
CA GLU A 330 -9.84 35.99 -6.13
C GLU A 330 -10.98 35.56 -7.08
N ASN A 331 -10.68 35.46 -8.38
CA ASN A 331 -11.64 35.01 -9.39
C ASN A 331 -12.01 33.52 -9.24
N LEU A 332 -11.07 32.69 -8.78
CA LEU A 332 -11.30 31.27 -8.50
C LEU A 332 -12.16 31.08 -7.25
N GLU A 333 -11.89 31.82 -6.18
CA GLU A 333 -12.68 31.81 -4.93
C GLU A 333 -14.12 32.26 -5.21
N GLN A 334 -14.33 33.37 -5.92
CA GLN A 334 -15.67 33.82 -6.37
C GLN A 334 -16.38 32.81 -7.26
N LEU A 335 -15.64 32.15 -8.17
CA LEU A 335 -16.23 31.11 -9.03
C LEU A 335 -16.73 29.93 -8.18
N LEU A 336 -15.93 29.44 -7.24
CA LEU A 336 -16.28 28.29 -6.38
C LEU A 336 -17.51 28.56 -5.52
N GLU A 337 -17.69 29.79 -5.02
CA GLU A 337 -18.92 30.21 -4.33
C GLU A 337 -20.15 30.22 -5.26
N SER A 338 -19.94 30.55 -6.54
CA SER A 338 -21.03 30.70 -7.52
C SER A 338 -21.48 29.37 -8.16
N ILE A 339 -20.60 28.38 -8.34
CA ILE A 339 -20.90 27.11 -9.04
C ILE A 339 -22.16 26.40 -8.51
N PRO A 340 -22.36 26.19 -7.20
CA PRO A 340 -23.56 25.53 -6.70
C PRO A 340 -24.87 26.22 -7.11
N ASN A 341 -24.86 27.56 -7.15
CA ASN A 341 -26.01 28.36 -7.54
C ASN A 341 -26.23 28.35 -9.07
N MET A 342 -25.15 28.32 -9.87
CA MET A 342 -25.24 28.22 -11.34
C MET A 342 -25.98 26.95 -11.79
N PHE A 343 -25.84 25.85 -11.05
CA PHE A 343 -26.40 24.54 -11.39
C PHE A 343 -27.53 24.08 -10.46
N GLU A 344 -28.05 24.95 -9.57
CA GLU A 344 -29.13 24.62 -8.60
C GLU A 344 -30.34 23.93 -9.27
N ASN A 345 -30.71 24.40 -10.46
CA ASN A 345 -31.87 23.92 -11.21
C ASN A 345 -31.52 22.84 -12.26
N ASN A 346 -30.29 22.31 -12.26
CA ASN A 346 -29.86 21.29 -13.22
C ASN A 346 -30.68 19.99 -13.07
N ARG A 347 -31.08 19.42 -14.21
CA ARG A 347 -31.87 18.18 -14.30
C ARG A 347 -31.14 17.06 -15.05
N VAL A 348 -29.91 17.29 -15.50
CA VAL A 348 -29.06 16.27 -16.14
C VAL A 348 -28.64 15.26 -15.09
N ALA A 349 -29.08 14.00 -15.23
CA ALA A 349 -28.70 12.91 -14.34
C ALA A 349 -27.38 12.22 -14.76
N ASP A 350 -26.97 12.43 -16.01
CA ASP A 350 -25.81 11.80 -16.64
C ASP A 350 -24.47 12.45 -16.26
N SER A 351 -23.39 11.68 -16.39
CA SER A 351 -22.01 12.14 -16.19
C SER A 351 -21.09 11.72 -17.33
N ALA A 352 -20.44 12.71 -17.93
CA ALA A 352 -19.41 12.60 -18.94
C ALA A 352 -17.99 12.53 -18.35
N PHE A 353 -17.83 11.89 -17.18
CA PHE A 353 -16.58 11.77 -16.41
C PHE A 353 -15.32 11.47 -17.26
N GLY A 354 -15.37 10.48 -18.15
CA GLY A 354 -14.21 10.14 -19.00
C GLY A 354 -13.87 11.23 -20.01
N ALA A 355 -14.89 11.88 -20.58
CA ALA A 355 -14.71 13.04 -21.45
C ALA A 355 -14.14 14.25 -20.69
N ALA A 356 -14.65 14.53 -19.48
CA ALA A 356 -14.14 15.58 -18.61
C ALA A 356 -12.65 15.37 -18.25
N MET A 357 -12.27 14.13 -17.87
CA MET A 357 -10.86 13.78 -17.65
C MET A 357 -10.01 13.98 -18.91
N LYS A 358 -10.51 13.58 -20.09
CA LYS A 358 -9.80 13.79 -21.37
C LYS A 358 -9.62 15.28 -21.68
N ALA A 359 -10.62 16.12 -21.39
CA ALA A 359 -10.55 17.57 -21.59
C ALA A 359 -9.55 18.24 -20.64
N GLY A 360 -9.61 17.90 -19.34
CA GLY A 360 -8.66 18.37 -18.34
C GLY A 360 -7.22 17.96 -18.68
N PHE A 361 -7.03 16.70 -19.11
CA PHE A 361 -5.74 16.22 -19.64
C PHE A 361 -5.25 17.07 -20.82
N LEU A 362 -6.09 17.34 -21.82
CA LEU A 362 -5.71 18.16 -22.97
C LEU A 362 -5.31 19.59 -22.55
N ALA A 363 -5.97 20.17 -21.55
CA ALA A 363 -5.65 21.49 -21.02
C ALA A 363 -4.28 21.57 -20.34
N ILE A 364 -3.79 20.46 -19.75
CA ILE A 364 -2.48 20.40 -19.07
C ILE A 364 -1.44 19.53 -19.81
N LYS A 365 -1.74 19.01 -21.00
CA LYS A 365 -0.90 18.04 -21.73
C LYS A 365 0.51 18.55 -22.03
N SER A 366 0.67 19.85 -22.27
CA SER A 366 1.96 20.48 -22.54
C SER A 366 2.85 20.58 -21.31
N THR A 367 2.27 20.73 -20.11
CA THR A 367 2.99 20.89 -18.85
C THR A 367 3.15 19.57 -18.09
N GLY A 368 2.14 18.70 -18.12
CA GLY A 368 1.93 17.69 -17.06
C GLY A 368 1.26 18.32 -15.83
N GLY A 369 0.99 17.53 -14.79
CA GLY A 369 0.30 18.00 -13.59
C GLY A 369 -0.55 16.96 -12.88
N LYS A 370 -1.47 17.42 -12.03
CA LYS A 370 -2.51 16.61 -11.40
C LYS A 370 -3.90 17.04 -11.90
N LEU A 371 -4.71 16.06 -12.31
CA LEU A 371 -6.17 16.20 -12.40
C LEU A 371 -6.78 15.75 -11.07
N LEU A 372 -7.65 16.57 -10.50
CA LEU A 372 -8.35 16.32 -9.24
C LEU A 372 -9.85 16.27 -9.56
N VAL A 373 -10.42 15.06 -9.61
CA VAL A 373 -11.74 14.81 -10.20
C VAL A 373 -12.75 14.47 -9.10
N PHE A 374 -13.78 15.29 -8.93
CA PHE A 374 -14.88 15.08 -7.99
C PHE A 374 -16.07 14.52 -8.76
N GLN A 375 -16.48 13.29 -8.45
CA GLN A 375 -17.51 12.53 -9.16
C GLN A 375 -18.53 11.97 -8.17
N SER A 376 -19.83 12.09 -8.47
CA SER A 376 -20.90 11.68 -7.56
C SER A 376 -21.80 10.56 -8.11
N VAL A 377 -21.96 10.47 -9.43
CA VAL A 377 -22.80 9.44 -10.09
C VAL A 377 -21.97 8.41 -10.87
N LEU A 378 -22.63 7.37 -11.41
CA LEU A 378 -22.05 6.46 -12.40
C LEU A 378 -21.72 7.24 -13.69
N PRO A 379 -20.49 7.14 -14.23
CA PRO A 379 -20.14 7.68 -15.55
C PRO A 379 -21.00 7.10 -16.68
N SER A 380 -22.11 7.73 -17.05
CA SER A 380 -23.07 7.18 -18.03
C SER A 380 -22.86 7.62 -19.48
N LEU A 381 -22.04 8.65 -19.74
CA LEU A 381 -21.96 9.33 -21.04
C LEU A 381 -20.51 9.53 -21.52
N GLY A 382 -20.34 9.63 -22.84
CA GLY A 382 -19.07 9.99 -23.49
C GLY A 382 -18.04 8.86 -23.55
N VAL A 383 -16.80 9.22 -23.87
CA VAL A 383 -15.68 8.28 -23.89
C VAL A 383 -15.47 7.63 -22.51
N GLY A 384 -15.44 6.29 -22.46
CA GLY A 384 -15.32 5.55 -21.21
C GLY A 384 -16.60 5.47 -20.36
N SER A 385 -17.77 5.67 -20.97
CA SER A 385 -19.08 5.44 -20.34
C SER A 385 -19.25 4.01 -19.82
N LEU A 386 -19.92 3.87 -18.68
CA LEU A 386 -20.16 2.64 -17.92
C LEU A 386 -21.66 2.40 -17.73
N SER A 387 -22.04 1.15 -17.49
CA SER A 387 -23.41 0.73 -17.23
C SER A 387 -23.54 -0.01 -15.90
N ALA A 388 -24.74 0.00 -15.33
CA ALA A 388 -24.99 -0.56 -13.99
C ALA A 388 -25.01 -2.10 -13.99
N ARG A 389 -23.85 -2.72 -13.85
CA ARG A 389 -23.64 -4.19 -13.82
C ARG A 389 -23.76 -4.84 -12.43
N GLU A 390 -24.05 -4.09 -11.37
CA GLU A 390 -24.14 -4.63 -9.99
C GLU A 390 -25.24 -5.72 -9.85
N ALA A 391 -26.34 -5.62 -10.60
CA ALA A 391 -27.43 -6.60 -10.57
C ALA A 391 -26.99 -8.02 -10.98
N GLU A 392 -26.14 -8.12 -12.01
CA GLU A 392 -25.52 -9.37 -12.48
C GLU A 392 -24.58 -9.94 -11.40
N GLY A 393 -23.89 -9.08 -10.65
CA GLY A 393 -23.06 -9.51 -9.52
C GLY A 393 -23.85 -10.17 -8.40
N ARG A 394 -25.02 -9.63 -8.07
CA ARG A 394 -25.88 -10.21 -7.00
C ARG A 394 -26.41 -11.58 -7.38
N SER A 395 -26.80 -11.80 -8.65
CA SER A 395 -27.18 -13.15 -9.11
C SER A 395 -26.00 -14.11 -9.07
N ASN A 396 -24.84 -13.70 -9.60
CA ASN A 396 -23.69 -14.59 -9.80
C ASN A 396 -23.02 -15.00 -8.49
N VAL A 397 -22.98 -14.11 -7.49
CA VAL A 397 -22.54 -14.46 -6.13
C VAL A 397 -23.52 -15.43 -5.45
N THR A 398 -24.82 -15.27 -5.67
CA THR A 398 -25.86 -16.14 -5.07
C THR A 398 -25.89 -17.54 -5.69
N THR A 399 -25.58 -17.67 -6.99
CA THR A 399 -25.53 -18.96 -7.70
C THR A 399 -24.19 -19.69 -7.57
N GLY A 400 -23.17 -19.08 -6.95
CA GLY A 400 -21.83 -19.66 -6.84
C GLY A 400 -21.05 -19.68 -8.15
N ASP A 401 -21.32 -18.72 -9.04
CA ASP A 401 -20.64 -18.59 -10.32
C ASP A 401 -19.13 -18.36 -10.14
N LYS A 402 -18.33 -19.13 -10.88
CA LYS A 402 -16.87 -19.06 -10.86
C LYS A 402 -16.35 -17.73 -11.44
N GLU A 403 -17.15 -17.08 -12.28
CA GLU A 403 -16.76 -15.89 -13.04
C GLU A 403 -17.07 -14.56 -12.35
N ALA A 404 -17.66 -14.56 -11.14
CA ALA A 404 -18.03 -13.34 -10.40
C ALA A 404 -16.86 -12.36 -10.16
N HIS A 405 -15.62 -12.86 -10.15
CA HIS A 405 -14.40 -12.05 -10.03
C HIS A 405 -14.19 -11.09 -11.23
N LYS A 406 -14.77 -11.35 -12.40
CA LYS A 406 -14.71 -10.47 -13.58
C LYS A 406 -15.39 -9.12 -13.38
N LEU A 407 -16.36 -9.01 -12.46
CA LEU A 407 -16.99 -7.74 -12.12
C LEU A 407 -16.07 -6.81 -11.30
N LEU A 408 -14.91 -7.31 -10.88
CA LEU A 408 -13.83 -6.56 -10.24
C LEU A 408 -12.72 -6.18 -11.22
N GLN A 409 -12.90 -6.47 -12.52
CA GLN A 409 -12.10 -5.97 -13.64
C GLN A 409 -12.80 -4.75 -14.27
N PRO A 410 -12.07 -3.83 -14.92
CA PRO A 410 -12.68 -2.79 -15.74
C PRO A 410 -13.56 -3.40 -16.85
N VAL A 411 -14.63 -2.69 -17.25
CA VAL A 411 -15.53 -3.14 -18.34
C VAL A 411 -14.74 -3.38 -19.64
N ASP A 412 -13.82 -2.48 -19.99
CA ASP A 412 -12.95 -2.59 -21.16
C ASP A 412 -11.59 -1.86 -20.95
N ASN A 413 -10.82 -1.71 -22.02
CA ASN A 413 -9.49 -1.07 -21.98
C ASN A 413 -9.49 0.44 -22.28
N THR A 414 -10.65 1.09 -22.44
CA THR A 414 -10.76 2.51 -22.84
C THR A 414 -10.13 3.42 -21.79
N LEU A 415 -10.58 3.34 -20.53
CA LEU A 415 -10.02 4.12 -19.42
C LEU A 415 -8.55 3.78 -19.17
N LYS A 416 -8.14 2.52 -19.37
CA LYS A 416 -6.74 2.09 -19.27
C LYS A 416 -5.86 2.73 -20.36
N THR A 417 -6.36 2.80 -21.59
CA THR A 417 -5.66 3.41 -22.73
C THR A 417 -5.50 4.92 -22.51
N MET A 418 -6.55 5.60 -22.04
CA MET A 418 -6.47 7.00 -21.63
C MET A 418 -5.44 7.21 -20.51
N ALA A 419 -5.44 6.36 -19.48
CA ALA A 419 -4.51 6.47 -18.36
C ALA A 419 -3.03 6.26 -18.77
N LEU A 420 -2.77 5.40 -19.74
CA LEU A 420 -1.43 5.25 -20.35
C LEU A 420 -1.00 6.52 -21.10
N GLU A 421 -1.89 7.14 -21.87
CA GLU A 421 -1.62 8.44 -22.50
C GLU A 421 -1.40 9.54 -21.44
N PHE A 422 -2.19 9.58 -20.37
CA PHE A 422 -2.03 10.57 -19.30
C PHE A 422 -0.66 10.43 -18.63
N ALA A 423 -0.24 9.20 -18.32
CA ALA A 423 1.08 8.91 -17.78
C ALA A 423 2.22 9.19 -18.78
N GLU A 424 1.95 9.15 -20.09
CA GLU A 424 2.95 9.52 -21.11
C GLU A 424 3.37 10.98 -20.96
N TYR A 425 2.40 11.89 -20.83
CA TYR A 425 2.58 13.34 -20.69
C TYR A 425 2.68 13.80 -19.23
N GLN A 426 3.01 12.90 -18.30
CA GLN A 426 3.25 13.21 -16.88
C GLN A 426 2.03 13.83 -16.17
N VAL A 427 0.84 13.36 -16.51
CA VAL A 427 -0.42 13.71 -15.84
C VAL A 427 -0.82 12.61 -14.87
N CYS A 428 -0.91 12.97 -13.59
CA CYS A 428 -1.48 12.17 -12.51
C CYS A 428 -2.98 12.46 -12.36
N VAL A 429 -3.80 11.47 -12.01
CA VAL A 429 -5.23 11.65 -11.74
C VAL A 429 -5.58 11.12 -10.36
N ASP A 430 -6.13 11.96 -9.49
CA ASP A 430 -6.78 11.55 -8.23
C ASP A 430 -8.31 11.73 -8.37
N VAL A 431 -9.09 10.78 -7.83
CA VAL A 431 -10.56 10.76 -7.98
C VAL A 431 -11.25 10.73 -6.62
N PHE A 432 -12.12 11.70 -6.34
CA PHE A 432 -12.92 11.86 -5.14
C PHE A 432 -14.38 11.46 -5.41
N LEU A 433 -14.76 10.27 -4.96
CA LEU A 433 -16.08 9.66 -5.20
C LEU A 433 -17.06 10.00 -4.06
N THR A 434 -17.91 10.99 -4.29
CA THR A 434 -18.91 11.52 -3.33
C THR A 434 -20.30 10.98 -3.68
N THR A 435 -20.50 9.67 -3.48
CA THR A 435 -21.64 8.94 -4.05
C THR A 435 -22.55 8.30 -3.01
N GLN A 436 -23.83 8.14 -3.38
CA GLN A 436 -24.85 7.42 -2.61
C GLN A 436 -25.31 6.13 -3.33
N SER A 437 -24.82 5.86 -4.55
CA SER A 437 -25.16 4.70 -5.39
C SER A 437 -23.91 3.95 -5.89
N TYR A 438 -24.11 2.92 -6.72
CA TYR A 438 -23.03 2.20 -7.40
C TYR A 438 -22.42 3.06 -8.52
N VAL A 439 -21.10 3.08 -8.63
CA VAL A 439 -20.34 3.89 -9.61
C VAL A 439 -19.28 3.11 -10.41
N ASP A 440 -19.13 1.80 -10.15
CA ASP A 440 -18.16 0.92 -10.79
C ASP A 440 -16.69 1.31 -10.59
N ILE A 441 -16.26 1.31 -9.32
CA ILE A 441 -14.89 1.62 -8.90
C ILE A 441 -13.86 0.67 -9.56
N ALA A 442 -14.26 -0.56 -9.93
CA ALA A 442 -13.41 -1.49 -10.68
C ALA A 442 -12.93 -0.91 -12.02
N SER A 443 -13.78 -0.15 -12.72
CA SER A 443 -13.41 0.54 -13.95
C SER A 443 -12.72 1.87 -13.69
N ILE A 444 -13.28 2.70 -12.78
CA ILE A 444 -12.74 4.04 -12.48
C ILE A 444 -11.30 3.97 -11.94
N SER A 445 -11.01 3.05 -11.04
CA SER A 445 -9.74 3.00 -10.30
C SER A 445 -8.50 2.70 -11.16
N VAL A 446 -8.68 2.19 -12.37
CA VAL A 446 -7.57 1.92 -13.32
C VAL A 446 -6.82 3.20 -13.70
N VAL A 447 -7.52 4.35 -13.76
CA VAL A 447 -6.90 5.64 -14.11
C VAL A 447 -5.95 6.14 -13.02
N PRO A 448 -6.35 6.33 -11.75
CA PRO A 448 -5.44 6.66 -10.66
C PRO A 448 -4.36 5.60 -10.46
N GLN A 449 -4.68 4.30 -10.54
CA GLN A 449 -3.66 3.25 -10.42
C GLN A 449 -2.54 3.36 -11.46
N THR A 450 -2.89 3.56 -12.74
CA THR A 450 -1.91 3.65 -13.83
C THR A 450 -1.13 4.97 -13.81
N THR A 451 -1.77 6.07 -13.40
CA THR A 451 -1.15 7.42 -13.39
C THR A 451 -0.44 7.77 -12.07
N GLY A 452 -0.40 6.85 -11.11
CA GLY A 452 0.25 7.08 -9.81
C GLY A 452 -0.58 7.90 -8.81
N GLY A 453 -1.88 8.06 -9.04
CA GLY A 453 -2.85 8.72 -8.15
C GLY A 453 -3.55 7.77 -7.17
N ARG A 454 -4.68 8.20 -6.62
CA ARG A 454 -5.51 7.51 -5.61
C ARG A 454 -7.00 7.73 -5.86
N VAL A 455 -7.82 6.74 -5.49
CA VAL A 455 -9.27 6.90 -5.30
C VAL A 455 -9.53 7.26 -3.84
N TYR A 456 -10.44 8.21 -3.60
CA TYR A 456 -11.03 8.55 -2.31
C TYR A 456 -12.52 8.24 -2.38
N TYR A 457 -13.10 7.58 -1.38
CA TYR A 457 -14.46 7.04 -1.46
C TYR A 457 -15.30 7.40 -0.23
N TYR A 458 -16.33 8.21 -0.46
CA TYR A 458 -17.25 8.70 0.56
C TYR A 458 -18.61 8.05 0.33
N TYR A 459 -18.84 6.87 0.93
CA TYR A 459 -20.08 6.12 0.78
C TYR A 459 -20.78 5.76 2.10
N PRO A 460 -22.11 5.93 2.21
CA PRO A 460 -22.89 6.88 1.41
C PRO A 460 -22.37 8.31 1.72
N PHE A 461 -22.30 9.19 0.72
CA PHE A 461 -21.88 10.57 0.95
C PHE A 461 -22.95 11.38 1.70
N SER A 462 -22.52 12.21 2.64
CA SER A 462 -23.33 13.25 3.27
C SER A 462 -22.60 14.60 3.32
N ALA A 463 -23.28 15.63 2.84
CA ALA A 463 -22.86 17.03 3.00
C ALA A 463 -22.87 17.53 4.46
N LEU A 464 -23.33 16.74 5.44
CA LEU A 464 -23.25 17.07 6.87
C LEU A 464 -21.98 16.49 7.53
N SER A 465 -21.72 15.18 7.36
CA SER A 465 -20.64 14.49 8.09
C SER A 465 -19.30 14.45 7.34
N ASP A 466 -19.33 14.51 6.01
CA ASP A 466 -18.16 14.21 5.18
C ASP A 466 -17.34 15.42 4.68
N PRO A 467 -17.82 16.69 4.64
CA PRO A 467 -17.00 17.81 4.15
C PRO A 467 -15.67 17.95 4.87
N ALA A 468 -15.62 17.68 6.19
CA ALA A 468 -14.39 17.71 6.96
C ALA A 468 -13.37 16.67 6.48
N LYS A 469 -13.80 15.46 6.11
CA LYS A 469 -12.91 14.44 5.54
C LYS A 469 -12.49 14.83 4.12
N LEU A 470 -13.44 15.25 3.27
CA LEU A 470 -13.17 15.66 1.88
C LEU A 470 -12.13 16.79 1.81
N PHE A 471 -12.28 17.82 2.66
CA PHE A 471 -11.32 18.90 2.78
C PHE A 471 -9.95 18.42 3.24
N ASN A 472 -9.86 17.64 4.33
CA ASN A 472 -8.56 17.18 4.83
C ASN A 472 -7.86 16.21 3.87
N ASP A 473 -8.60 15.32 3.20
CA ASP A 473 -8.06 14.42 2.17
C ASP A 473 -7.53 15.18 0.95
N LEU A 474 -8.23 16.24 0.51
CA LEU A 474 -7.78 17.14 -0.56
C LEU A 474 -6.58 17.99 -0.15
N ARG A 475 -6.64 18.60 1.04
CA ARG A 475 -5.55 19.39 1.62
C ARG A 475 -4.28 18.57 1.74
N TRP A 476 -4.38 17.35 2.28
CA TRP A 476 -3.27 16.41 2.33
C TRP A 476 -2.77 16.03 0.93
N ASN A 477 -3.68 15.82 -0.04
CA ASN A 477 -3.32 15.50 -1.42
C ASN A 477 -2.40 16.53 -2.08
N ILE A 478 -2.64 17.83 -1.86
CA ILE A 478 -1.88 18.92 -2.48
C ILE A 478 -0.63 19.33 -1.70
N SER A 479 -0.66 19.22 -0.37
CA SER A 479 0.39 19.75 0.53
C SER A 479 1.43 18.72 0.99
N ARG A 480 1.11 17.43 0.99
CA ARG A 480 2.04 16.38 1.44
C ARG A 480 3.31 16.31 0.57
N PRO A 481 4.45 15.85 1.11
CA PRO A 481 5.67 15.65 0.35
C PRO A 481 5.43 14.76 -0.88
N GLN A 482 5.69 15.32 -2.07
CA GLN A 482 5.48 14.65 -3.34
C GLN A 482 6.47 15.10 -4.42
N GLY A 483 6.67 14.24 -5.40
CA GLY A 483 7.49 14.46 -6.59
C GLY A 483 6.72 14.17 -7.86
N PHE A 484 7.02 14.92 -8.91
CA PHE A 484 6.42 14.84 -10.25
C PHE A 484 7.40 14.31 -11.30
N GLU A 485 6.87 13.91 -12.46
CA GLU A 485 7.65 13.43 -13.61
C GLU A 485 8.68 12.35 -13.23
N ALA A 486 8.32 11.49 -12.29
CA ALA A 486 9.28 10.68 -11.57
C ALA A 486 9.53 9.35 -12.29
N VAL A 487 10.76 8.86 -12.23
CA VAL A 487 11.15 7.54 -12.74
C VAL A 487 11.90 6.83 -11.62
N MET A 488 11.38 5.68 -11.20
CA MET A 488 11.98 4.86 -10.15
C MET A 488 12.60 3.60 -10.71
N ARG A 489 13.79 3.24 -10.21
CA ARG A 489 14.46 1.97 -10.51
C ARG A 489 15.13 1.41 -9.28
N VAL A 490 14.83 0.16 -8.95
CA VAL A 490 15.55 -0.62 -7.94
C VAL A 490 16.66 -1.45 -8.60
N ARG A 491 17.81 -1.50 -7.94
CA ARG A 491 18.96 -2.36 -8.26
C ARG A 491 19.26 -3.23 -7.04
N CYS A 492 19.72 -4.44 -7.28
CA CYS A 492 20.18 -5.38 -6.26
C CYS A 492 21.59 -5.88 -6.60
N SER A 493 22.20 -6.60 -5.66
CA SER A 493 23.53 -7.18 -5.87
C SER A 493 23.49 -8.43 -6.75
N GLN A 494 24.60 -8.71 -7.43
CA GLN A 494 24.74 -9.92 -8.26
C GLN A 494 24.43 -11.17 -7.44
N GLY A 495 23.63 -12.07 -8.01
CA GLY A 495 23.01 -13.21 -7.32
C GLY A 495 21.50 -13.04 -7.14
N LEU A 496 21.00 -11.81 -7.11
CA LEU A 496 19.56 -11.50 -7.18
C LEU A 496 19.21 -10.73 -8.46
N GLN A 497 17.97 -10.93 -8.93
CA GLN A 497 17.33 -10.11 -9.95
C GLN A 497 15.99 -9.57 -9.42
N VAL A 498 15.70 -8.29 -9.70
CA VAL A 498 14.33 -7.75 -9.56
C VAL A 498 13.41 -8.56 -10.47
N GLN A 499 12.35 -9.13 -9.88
CA GLN A 499 11.35 -9.91 -10.59
C GLN A 499 10.23 -8.99 -11.07
N ASP A 500 9.47 -8.39 -10.13
CA ASP A 500 8.33 -7.54 -10.43
C ASP A 500 8.21 -6.35 -9.49
N TYR A 501 7.40 -5.38 -9.93
CA TYR A 501 6.99 -4.20 -9.16
C TYR A 501 5.46 -4.27 -9.00
N PHE A 502 4.94 -3.82 -7.86
CA PHE A 502 3.50 -3.74 -7.57
C PHE A 502 3.18 -2.42 -6.84
N GLY A 503 2.14 -1.72 -7.28
CA GLY A 503 1.78 -0.38 -6.78
C GLY A 503 1.11 0.45 -7.87
N ASN A 504 0.87 1.73 -7.58
CA ASN A 504 0.28 2.67 -8.54
C ASN A 504 1.39 3.35 -9.35
N PHE A 505 1.57 2.94 -10.61
CA PHE A 505 2.55 3.47 -11.56
C PHE A 505 2.23 3.03 -13.00
N CYS A 506 2.91 3.64 -13.97
CA CYS A 506 2.94 3.19 -15.36
C CYS A 506 4.24 2.42 -15.64
N LYS A 507 4.16 1.19 -16.14
CA LYS A 507 5.34 0.36 -16.49
C LYS A 507 5.50 0.30 -18.01
N ARG A 508 6.25 1.25 -18.59
CA ARG A 508 6.59 1.25 -20.03
C ARG A 508 7.77 0.35 -20.38
N VAL A 509 8.72 0.16 -19.46
CA VAL A 509 9.88 -0.73 -19.64
C VAL A 509 9.98 -1.75 -18.50
N PRO A 510 10.66 -2.90 -18.68
CA PRO A 510 10.71 -3.93 -17.65
C PRO A 510 11.43 -3.53 -16.35
N THR A 511 12.44 -2.65 -16.44
CA THR A 511 13.35 -2.37 -15.31
C THR A 511 12.98 -1.14 -14.48
N ASP A 512 12.28 -0.18 -15.07
CA ASP A 512 12.04 1.16 -14.54
C ASP A 512 10.53 1.43 -14.59
N ILE A 513 10.00 2.14 -13.59
CA ILE A 513 8.58 2.53 -13.53
C ILE A 513 8.43 4.04 -13.61
N ASP A 514 7.43 4.49 -14.35
CA ASP A 514 7.08 5.90 -14.51
C ASP A 514 5.98 6.27 -13.50
N LEU A 515 6.18 7.40 -12.85
CA LEU A 515 5.38 7.91 -11.74
C LEU A 515 5.06 9.38 -12.04
N PRO A 516 3.98 9.68 -12.78
CA PRO A 516 3.57 11.05 -13.09
C PRO A 516 3.50 11.95 -11.84
N ALA A 517 3.00 11.38 -10.75
CA ALA A 517 3.32 11.83 -9.40
C ALA A 517 3.55 10.63 -8.45
N ILE A 518 4.32 10.85 -7.40
CA ILE A 518 4.48 9.94 -6.24
C ILE A 518 4.58 10.78 -4.97
N ASP A 519 4.00 10.30 -3.86
CA ASP A 519 3.88 11.05 -2.61
C ASP A 519 4.22 10.21 -1.37
N SER A 520 4.18 10.86 -0.21
CA SER A 520 4.58 10.31 1.09
C SER A 520 3.84 9.04 1.51
N ASP A 521 2.64 8.79 1.00
CA ASP A 521 1.80 7.68 1.45
C ASP A 521 2.00 6.41 0.61
N LYS A 522 2.55 6.55 -0.60
CA LYS A 522 2.60 5.49 -1.62
C LYS A 522 3.82 4.59 -1.45
N THR A 523 3.57 3.32 -1.21
CA THR A 523 4.58 2.25 -1.15
C THR A 523 4.51 1.36 -2.39
N VAL A 524 5.65 1.21 -3.06
CA VAL A 524 5.86 0.24 -4.15
C VAL A 524 6.50 -1.02 -3.57
N MET A 525 5.89 -2.18 -3.83
CA MET A 525 6.48 -3.47 -3.51
C MET A 525 7.34 -3.95 -4.67
N VAL A 526 8.53 -4.46 -4.37
CA VAL A 526 9.47 -5.00 -5.36
C VAL A 526 9.86 -6.42 -4.95
N THR A 527 9.59 -7.41 -5.80
CA THR A 527 9.93 -8.82 -5.54
C THR A 527 11.27 -9.20 -6.18
N PHE A 528 11.93 -10.21 -5.61
CA PHE A 528 13.23 -10.68 -6.07
C PHE A 528 13.23 -12.20 -6.28
N LYS A 529 14.02 -12.63 -7.27
CA LYS A 529 14.38 -14.03 -7.47
C LYS A 529 15.90 -14.17 -7.45
N HIS A 530 16.38 -15.38 -7.14
CA HIS A 530 17.78 -15.72 -7.33
C HIS A 530 18.10 -15.87 -8.82
N ASP A 531 19.29 -15.40 -9.18
CA ASP A 531 19.93 -15.56 -10.49
C ASP A 531 21.25 -16.34 -10.34
N ASP A 532 21.92 -16.20 -9.18
CA ASP A 532 23.12 -16.96 -8.79
C ASP A 532 23.15 -17.15 -7.25
N LYS A 533 24.15 -17.87 -6.74
CA LYS A 533 24.41 -18.04 -5.31
C LYS A 533 25.09 -16.82 -4.72
N LEU A 534 24.63 -16.40 -3.54
CA LEU A 534 25.33 -15.42 -2.71
C LEU A 534 26.30 -16.13 -1.76
N GLN A 535 27.31 -15.41 -1.29
CA GLN A 535 28.32 -15.93 -0.35
C GLN A 535 27.87 -15.74 1.10
N GLU A 536 28.16 -16.72 1.97
CA GLU A 536 27.85 -16.65 3.40
C GLU A 536 28.50 -15.43 4.06
N ASN A 537 27.75 -14.72 4.90
CA ASN A 537 28.18 -13.48 5.58
C ASN A 537 28.63 -12.33 4.66
N ALA A 538 28.48 -12.45 3.34
CA ALA A 538 28.67 -11.32 2.43
C ALA A 538 27.50 -10.34 2.54
N GLU A 539 27.75 -9.07 2.23
CA GLU A 539 26.72 -8.04 2.18
C GLU A 539 25.99 -8.06 0.82
N CYS A 540 24.67 -8.18 0.84
CA CYS A 540 23.79 -7.99 -0.31
C CYS A 540 23.20 -6.57 -0.25
N GLY A 541 23.68 -5.70 -1.14
CA GLY A 541 23.16 -4.35 -1.32
C GLY A 541 21.94 -4.28 -2.23
N PHE A 542 21.06 -3.34 -1.91
CA PHE A 542 19.92 -2.87 -2.69
C PHE A 542 19.99 -1.34 -2.80
N GLN A 543 19.65 -0.80 -3.96
CA GLN A 543 19.60 0.64 -4.20
C GLN A 543 18.32 0.99 -4.97
N CYS A 544 17.42 1.71 -4.33
CA CYS A 544 16.37 2.45 -5.05
C CYS A 544 16.95 3.80 -5.48
N ALA A 545 16.72 4.16 -6.75
CA ALA A 545 16.96 5.51 -7.24
C ALA A 545 15.68 6.06 -7.87
N LEU A 546 15.28 7.25 -7.42
CA LEU A 546 14.14 8.00 -7.89
C LEU A 546 14.60 9.33 -8.48
N LEU A 547 14.57 9.45 -9.81
CA LEU A 547 14.73 10.73 -10.50
C LEU A 547 13.37 11.42 -10.51
N TYR A 548 13.25 12.65 -10.00
CA TYR A 548 11.97 13.35 -9.91
C TYR A 548 12.10 14.88 -9.98
N THR A 549 10.98 15.56 -10.22
CA THR A 549 10.83 17.02 -10.16
C THR A 549 10.12 17.37 -8.85
N THR A 550 10.73 18.20 -7.99
CA THR A 550 10.10 18.69 -6.75
C THR A 550 8.89 19.58 -7.05
N VAL A 551 7.98 19.80 -6.09
CA VAL A 551 6.90 20.81 -6.22
C VAL A 551 7.41 22.23 -6.59
N TYR A 552 8.63 22.60 -6.18
CA TYR A 552 9.28 23.87 -6.54
C TYR A 552 9.94 23.87 -7.95
N GLY A 553 9.80 22.77 -8.69
CA GLY A 553 10.35 22.57 -10.03
C GLY A 553 11.89 22.54 -10.11
N GLN A 554 12.54 21.87 -9.16
CA GLN A 554 13.94 21.43 -9.22
C GLN A 554 13.98 19.95 -9.60
N ARG A 555 14.93 19.54 -10.46
CA ARG A 555 15.15 18.11 -10.78
C ARG A 555 16.16 17.52 -9.80
N ARG A 556 15.78 16.44 -9.12
CA ARG A 556 16.60 15.76 -8.09
C ARG A 556 16.62 14.26 -8.30
N ILE A 557 17.63 13.59 -7.74
CA ILE A 557 17.74 12.13 -7.71
C ILE A 557 17.83 11.69 -6.26
N ARG A 558 16.76 11.15 -5.68
CA ARG A 558 16.80 10.52 -4.35
C ARG A 558 17.35 9.11 -4.48
N VAL A 559 18.38 8.79 -3.71
CA VAL A 559 19.02 7.46 -3.70
C VAL A 559 18.93 6.89 -2.29
N ILE A 560 18.34 5.70 -2.19
CA ILE A 560 18.02 5.00 -0.94
C ILE A 560 18.73 3.66 -0.99
N ASN A 561 19.66 3.42 -0.07
CA ASN A 561 20.56 2.26 -0.06
C ASN A 561 20.34 1.40 1.20
N LEU A 562 20.21 0.09 1.01
CA LEU A 562 20.10 -0.89 2.09
C LEU A 562 21.11 -2.02 1.82
N SER A 563 21.90 -2.40 2.80
CA SER A 563 22.83 -3.52 2.70
C SER A 563 22.61 -4.49 3.86
N LEU A 564 22.37 -5.76 3.55
CA LEU A 564 21.97 -6.82 4.49
C LEU A 564 22.91 -8.03 4.35
N SER A 565 23.26 -8.69 5.45
CA SER A 565 24.11 -9.88 5.45
C SER A 565 23.41 -11.11 4.85
N CYS A 566 24.15 -11.93 4.12
CA CYS A 566 23.69 -13.20 3.56
C CYS A 566 23.82 -14.39 4.54
N THR A 567 22.85 -15.31 4.52
CA THR A 567 22.79 -16.51 5.38
C THR A 567 22.34 -17.76 4.61
N SER A 568 23.01 -18.89 4.82
CA SER A 568 22.56 -20.23 4.37
C SER A 568 21.79 -20.97 5.47
N LEU A 569 21.85 -20.49 6.72
CA LEU A 569 21.07 -21.02 7.83
C LEU A 569 19.60 -20.61 7.70
N LEU A 570 18.73 -21.59 7.44
CA LEU A 570 17.28 -21.40 7.36
C LEU A 570 16.68 -20.84 8.66
N SER A 571 17.22 -21.22 9.81
CA SER A 571 16.78 -20.71 11.13
C SER A 571 16.97 -19.21 11.29
N ASN A 572 17.97 -18.62 10.63
CA ASN A 572 18.18 -17.18 10.64
C ASN A 572 17.09 -16.44 9.86
N LEU A 573 16.57 -17.00 8.76
CA LEU A 573 15.45 -16.37 8.03
C LEU A 573 14.23 -16.21 8.94
N PHE A 574 13.90 -17.22 9.74
CA PHE A 574 12.79 -17.16 10.70
C PHE A 574 13.06 -16.25 11.91
N ARG A 575 14.33 -16.07 12.31
CA ARG A 575 14.72 -15.15 13.40
C ARG A 575 14.69 -13.69 12.97
N TYR A 576 15.08 -13.41 11.73
CA TYR A 576 15.24 -12.06 11.18
C TYR A 576 14.14 -11.69 10.17
N ALA A 577 13.05 -12.46 10.11
CA ALA A 577 11.87 -12.13 9.33
C ALA A 577 11.18 -10.88 9.86
N ASP A 578 10.67 -10.05 8.95
CA ASP A 578 9.96 -8.82 9.29
C ASP A 578 8.45 -9.04 9.14
N LEU A 579 7.75 -9.31 10.25
CA LEU A 579 6.35 -9.71 10.27
C LEU A 579 5.41 -8.80 9.49
N GLU A 580 5.49 -7.50 9.71
CA GLU A 580 4.58 -6.54 9.09
C GLU A 580 4.90 -6.36 7.61
N THR A 581 6.18 -6.42 7.23
CA THR A 581 6.59 -6.35 5.82
C THR A 581 6.21 -7.64 5.07
N GLN A 582 6.34 -8.81 5.71
CA GLN A 582 5.80 -10.09 5.23
C GLN A 582 4.28 -10.02 5.05
N PHE A 583 3.56 -9.50 6.05
CA PHE A 583 2.11 -9.38 5.99
C PHE A 583 1.64 -8.37 4.92
N ALA A 584 2.31 -7.22 4.79
CA ALA A 584 2.05 -6.26 3.72
C ALA A 584 2.29 -6.87 2.32
N CYS A 585 3.25 -7.80 2.20
CA CYS A 585 3.46 -8.57 0.96
C CYS A 585 2.25 -9.48 0.68
N PHE A 586 1.76 -10.24 1.67
CA PHE A 586 0.59 -11.11 1.52
C PHE A 586 -0.67 -10.31 1.17
N LEU A 587 -0.87 -9.17 1.84
CA LEU A 587 -1.99 -8.25 1.60
C LEU A 587 -2.00 -7.77 0.15
N LYS A 588 -0.86 -7.29 -0.36
CA LYS A 588 -0.71 -6.88 -1.77
C LYS A 588 -0.87 -8.03 -2.75
N GLN A 589 -0.32 -9.22 -2.45
CA GLN A 589 -0.49 -10.41 -3.30
C GLN A 589 -1.95 -10.84 -3.39
N ALA A 590 -2.68 -10.89 -2.28
CA ALA A 590 -4.10 -11.21 -2.24
C ALA A 590 -4.92 -10.20 -3.06
N ALA A 591 -4.68 -8.89 -2.89
CA ALA A 591 -5.38 -7.86 -3.66
C ALA A 591 -5.15 -7.97 -5.18
N ASN A 592 -3.93 -8.29 -5.63
CA ASN A 592 -3.65 -8.54 -7.05
C ASN A 592 -4.32 -9.83 -7.57
N GLY A 593 -4.55 -10.82 -6.71
CA GLY A 593 -5.24 -12.06 -7.06
C GLY A 593 -6.76 -11.89 -7.26
N ILE A 594 -7.41 -11.02 -6.46
CA ILE A 594 -8.88 -10.86 -6.44
C ILE A 594 -9.52 -10.63 -7.84
N PRO A 595 -9.00 -9.76 -8.72
CA PRO A 595 -9.59 -9.56 -10.05
C PRO A 595 -9.37 -10.73 -11.02
N THR A 596 -8.54 -11.72 -10.68
CA THR A 596 -8.06 -12.78 -11.60
C THR A 596 -8.40 -14.19 -11.15
N SER A 597 -8.99 -14.36 -9.97
CA SER A 597 -9.34 -15.68 -9.43
C SER A 597 -10.47 -15.60 -8.38
N PRO A 598 -11.27 -16.67 -8.22
CA PRO A 598 -12.33 -16.70 -7.22
C PRO A 598 -11.83 -16.49 -5.80
N LEU A 599 -12.55 -15.71 -4.98
CA LEU A 599 -12.19 -15.42 -3.58
C LEU A 599 -11.86 -16.66 -2.73
N PRO A 600 -12.56 -17.81 -2.83
CA PRO A 600 -12.18 -19.02 -2.09
C PRO A 600 -10.73 -19.44 -2.34
N ARG A 601 -10.30 -19.41 -3.61
CA ARG A 601 -8.93 -19.77 -4.01
C ARG A 601 -7.90 -18.82 -3.39
N ILE A 602 -8.15 -17.52 -3.38
CA ILE A 602 -7.23 -16.53 -2.79
C ILE A 602 -7.14 -16.70 -1.26
N ARG A 603 -8.25 -17.02 -0.58
CA ARG A 603 -8.26 -17.38 0.85
C ARG A 603 -7.44 -18.63 1.13
N ASP A 604 -7.59 -19.66 0.30
CA ASP A 604 -6.85 -20.91 0.40
C ASP A 604 -5.34 -20.68 0.13
N GLU A 605 -4.98 -19.87 -0.87
CA GLU A 605 -3.59 -19.53 -1.18
C GLU A 605 -2.92 -18.76 -0.02
N ALA A 606 -3.58 -17.72 0.53
CA ALA A 606 -3.07 -16.98 1.69
C ALA A 606 -2.92 -17.88 2.94
N THR A 607 -3.92 -18.73 3.21
CA THR A 607 -3.91 -19.68 4.34
C THR A 607 -2.80 -20.74 4.17
N ASN A 608 -2.64 -21.28 2.96
CA ASN A 608 -1.59 -22.25 2.67
C ASN A 608 -0.19 -21.65 2.79
N THR A 609 0.03 -20.39 2.38
CA THR A 609 1.34 -19.73 2.57
C THR A 609 1.69 -19.62 4.05
N CYS A 610 0.76 -19.18 4.91
CA CYS A 610 0.95 -19.19 6.36
C CYS A 610 1.26 -20.59 6.90
N ILE A 611 0.51 -21.62 6.48
CA ILE A 611 0.74 -23.01 6.91
C ILE A 611 2.13 -23.50 6.48
N ASN A 612 2.55 -23.23 5.23
CA ASN A 612 3.83 -23.71 4.69
C ASN A 612 5.03 -23.10 5.41
N ILE A 613 4.99 -21.81 5.74
CA ILE A 613 6.03 -21.12 6.52
C ILE A 613 6.18 -21.75 7.91
N LEU A 614 5.06 -21.96 8.61
CA LEU A 614 5.05 -22.54 9.95
C LEU A 614 5.43 -24.03 9.94
N GLN A 615 5.01 -24.78 8.92
CA GLN A 615 5.43 -26.16 8.69
C GLN A 615 6.95 -26.24 8.46
N SER A 616 7.51 -25.34 7.65
CA SER A 616 8.96 -25.29 7.39
C SER A 616 9.75 -25.03 8.66
N TYR A 617 9.35 -24.02 9.45
CA TYR A 617 9.95 -23.76 10.77
C TYR A 617 9.86 -24.97 11.69
N ARG A 618 8.67 -25.60 11.77
CA ARG A 618 8.42 -26.78 12.59
C ARG A 618 9.29 -27.98 12.17
N LYS A 619 9.54 -28.16 10.88
CA LYS A 619 10.29 -29.30 10.32
C LYS A 619 11.81 -29.11 10.40
N HIS A 620 12.30 -27.87 10.27
CA HIS A 620 13.73 -27.60 10.05
C HIS A 620 14.41 -26.78 11.14
N CYS A 621 13.67 -26.14 12.07
CA CYS A 621 14.23 -25.18 13.03
C CYS A 621 13.75 -25.37 14.47
N ALA A 622 12.52 -25.87 14.68
CA ALA A 622 12.01 -26.14 16.02
C ALA A 622 12.77 -27.32 16.68
N SER A 623 13.09 -27.18 17.96
CA SER A 623 13.66 -28.27 18.77
C SER A 623 12.65 -29.41 18.93
N VAL A 624 13.16 -30.65 19.11
CA VAL A 624 12.32 -31.85 19.33
C VAL A 624 11.38 -31.61 20.52
N THR A 625 10.09 -31.48 20.21
CA THR A 625 9.00 -31.09 21.11
C THR A 625 7.76 -31.89 20.71
N SER A 626 6.82 -32.10 21.63
CA SER A 626 5.70 -33.02 21.41
C SER A 626 4.90 -32.67 20.15
N SER A 627 4.39 -33.69 19.44
CA SER A 627 3.68 -33.49 18.18
C SER A 627 2.42 -32.64 18.34
N GLY A 628 1.74 -32.72 19.50
CA GLY A 628 0.54 -31.94 19.82
C GLY A 628 0.75 -30.45 20.15
N GLN A 629 1.98 -29.93 20.08
CA GLN A 629 2.27 -28.51 20.30
C GLN A 629 2.42 -27.76 18.96
N LEU A 630 1.70 -26.64 18.82
CA LEU A 630 1.93 -25.67 17.75
C LEU A 630 3.09 -24.75 18.16
N ILE A 631 4.25 -24.92 17.53
CA ILE A 631 5.43 -24.11 17.77
C ILE A 631 5.54 -23.04 16.67
N LEU A 632 5.57 -21.77 17.08
CA LEU A 632 5.69 -20.61 16.20
C LEU A 632 7.08 -19.99 16.34
N PRO A 633 7.68 -19.41 15.29
CA PRO A 633 8.87 -18.59 15.42
C PRO A 633 8.49 -17.24 16.03
N GLU A 634 9.30 -16.74 16.96
CA GLU A 634 8.99 -15.51 17.72
C GLU A 634 8.68 -14.32 16.80
N ALA A 635 9.49 -14.12 15.76
CA ALA A 635 9.32 -13.05 14.79
C ALA A 635 8.03 -13.15 13.96
N LEU A 636 7.38 -14.32 13.85
CA LEU A 636 6.12 -14.48 13.10
C LEU A 636 4.96 -15.01 13.97
N LYS A 637 5.03 -14.84 15.30
CA LYS A 637 4.03 -15.38 16.24
C LYS A 637 2.59 -14.89 16.00
N LEU A 638 2.41 -13.72 15.39
CA LEU A 638 1.10 -13.16 15.02
C LEU A 638 0.71 -13.41 13.55
N LEU A 639 1.55 -14.07 12.74
CA LEU A 639 1.24 -14.35 11.34
C LEU A 639 -0.10 -15.09 11.17
N PRO A 640 -0.46 -16.12 11.98
CA PRO A 640 -1.79 -16.73 11.92
C PRO A 640 -2.94 -15.74 12.16
N LEU A 641 -2.77 -14.79 13.09
CA LEU A 641 -3.82 -13.82 13.44
C LEU A 641 -4.04 -12.84 12.28
N TYR A 642 -2.95 -12.31 11.70
CA TYR A 642 -3.04 -11.40 10.56
C TYR A 642 -3.50 -12.11 9.27
N THR A 643 -3.14 -13.38 9.06
CA THR A 643 -3.71 -14.19 7.96
C THR A 643 -5.23 -14.37 8.14
N LEU A 644 -5.72 -14.65 9.35
CA LEU A 644 -7.16 -14.73 9.62
C LEU A 644 -7.87 -13.38 9.39
N ALA A 645 -7.24 -12.27 9.81
CA ALA A 645 -7.74 -10.92 9.57
C ALA A 645 -7.87 -10.62 8.07
N LEU A 646 -6.85 -10.95 7.27
CA LEU A 646 -6.89 -10.84 5.81
C LEU A 646 -8.03 -11.67 5.20
N VAL A 647 -8.21 -12.92 5.64
CA VAL A 647 -9.27 -13.82 5.15
C VAL A 647 -10.68 -13.31 5.49
N LYS A 648 -10.86 -12.55 6.58
CA LYS A 648 -12.12 -11.91 6.98
C LYS A 648 -12.31 -10.48 6.45
N SER A 649 -11.28 -9.88 5.88
CA SER A 649 -11.31 -8.50 5.38
C SER A 649 -12.32 -8.28 4.24
N VAL A 650 -12.69 -7.02 4.00
CA VAL A 650 -13.57 -6.59 2.90
C VAL A 650 -13.13 -7.12 1.54
N GLY A 651 -11.81 -7.32 1.33
CA GLY A 651 -11.26 -7.92 0.11
C GLY A 651 -11.71 -9.36 -0.13
N LEU A 652 -11.65 -10.22 0.90
CA LEU A 652 -11.77 -11.67 0.77
C LEU A 652 -13.05 -12.28 1.39
N ARG A 653 -13.79 -11.53 2.20
CA ARG A 653 -15.11 -11.95 2.66
C ARG A 653 -16.08 -12.08 1.47
N THR A 654 -17.04 -13.00 1.61
CA THR A 654 -17.97 -13.35 0.52
C THR A 654 -19.05 -12.28 0.32
N ASP A 655 -19.42 -11.58 1.38
CA ASP A 655 -20.36 -10.46 1.43
C ASP A 655 -19.70 -9.11 1.06
N GLY A 656 -20.49 -8.02 1.05
CA GLY A 656 -20.01 -6.67 0.73
C GLY A 656 -20.09 -6.30 -0.76
N ARG A 657 -20.10 -5.00 -1.02
CA ARG A 657 -20.40 -4.42 -2.34
C ARG A 657 -19.21 -4.53 -3.31
N LEU A 658 -19.50 -4.52 -4.61
CA LEU A 658 -18.46 -4.50 -5.65
C LEU A 658 -17.56 -3.26 -5.51
N ASP A 659 -18.14 -2.09 -5.28
CA ASP A 659 -17.40 -0.84 -5.10
C ASP A 659 -16.57 -0.81 -3.80
N GLU A 660 -17.08 -1.34 -2.69
CA GLU A 660 -16.32 -1.47 -1.43
C GLU A 660 -15.09 -2.35 -1.60
N ARG A 661 -15.24 -3.51 -2.26
CA ARG A 661 -14.13 -4.42 -2.54
C ARG A 661 -13.13 -3.81 -3.52
N SER A 662 -13.61 -3.09 -4.53
CA SER A 662 -12.77 -2.39 -5.51
C SER A 662 -11.99 -1.22 -4.90
N TYR A 663 -12.62 -0.47 -3.99
CA TYR A 663 -11.96 0.57 -3.20
C TYR A 663 -10.88 -0.02 -2.28
N TRP A 664 -11.19 -1.13 -1.58
CA TRP A 664 -10.21 -1.84 -0.75
C TRP A 664 -8.98 -2.28 -1.55
N MET A 665 -9.15 -2.84 -2.76
CA MET A 665 -8.03 -3.17 -3.64
C MET A 665 -7.23 -1.91 -4.06
N SER A 666 -7.91 -0.80 -4.32
CA SER A 666 -7.27 0.47 -4.69
C SER A 666 -6.38 1.02 -3.57
N ILE A 667 -6.82 0.94 -2.31
CA ILE A 667 -5.99 1.24 -1.13
C ILE A 667 -4.78 0.29 -1.07
N VAL A 668 -5.02 -1.02 -1.08
CA VAL A 668 -3.98 -2.03 -0.86
C VAL A 668 -2.86 -1.95 -1.91
N SER A 669 -3.17 -1.62 -3.16
CA SER A 669 -2.17 -1.43 -4.23
C SER A 669 -1.00 -0.56 -3.76
N SER A 670 -1.28 0.58 -3.12
CA SER A 670 -0.26 1.54 -2.68
C SER A 670 -0.01 1.59 -1.16
N ILE A 671 -0.73 0.81 -0.34
CA ILE A 671 -0.64 0.84 1.13
C ILE A 671 0.79 0.66 1.67
N SER A 672 1.09 1.41 2.74
CA SER A 672 2.33 1.32 3.51
C SER A 672 2.33 0.20 4.54
N VAL A 673 3.52 -0.19 5.00
CA VAL A 673 3.67 -1.27 5.99
C VAL A 673 2.97 -0.93 7.32
N VAL A 674 3.03 0.33 7.74
CA VAL A 674 2.38 0.86 8.96
C VAL A 674 0.86 0.69 8.92
N LEU A 675 0.24 0.86 7.74
CA LEU A 675 -1.22 0.82 7.57
C LEU A 675 -1.75 -0.56 7.16
N ALA A 676 -0.88 -1.47 6.71
CA ALA A 676 -1.26 -2.80 6.25
C ALA A 676 -2.01 -3.62 7.31
N VAL A 677 -1.53 -3.62 8.56
CA VAL A 677 -2.19 -4.34 9.66
C VAL A 677 -3.50 -3.64 10.10
N PRO A 678 -3.53 -2.33 10.41
CA PRO A 678 -4.77 -1.62 10.76
C PRO A 678 -5.95 -1.81 9.79
N LEU A 679 -5.68 -1.89 8.48
CA LEU A 679 -6.73 -2.06 7.46
C LEU A 679 -7.56 -3.34 7.63
N VAL A 680 -6.99 -4.40 8.22
CA VAL A 680 -7.67 -5.70 8.42
C VAL A 680 -7.82 -6.10 9.88
N PHE A 681 -6.95 -5.59 10.77
CA PHE A 681 -6.94 -5.84 12.21
C PHE A 681 -7.00 -4.47 12.93
N PRO A 682 -8.19 -3.87 13.05
CA PRO A 682 -8.38 -2.55 13.65
C PRO A 682 -8.07 -2.52 15.15
N ARG A 683 -7.92 -1.31 15.73
CA ARG A 683 -7.90 -1.12 17.19
C ARG A 683 -9.33 -0.95 17.70
N LEU A 684 -9.71 -1.70 18.73
CA LEU A 684 -10.96 -1.54 19.49
C LEU A 684 -10.66 -0.86 20.83
N ILE A 685 -11.24 0.31 21.08
CA ILE A 685 -10.91 1.19 22.21
C ILE A 685 -12.20 1.48 23.00
N PRO A 686 -12.27 1.21 24.31
CA PRO A 686 -13.39 1.64 25.14
C PRO A 686 -13.32 3.15 25.37
N ILE A 687 -14.38 3.88 25.03
CA ILE A 687 -14.43 5.35 25.16
C ILE A 687 -15.44 5.85 26.21
N HIS A 688 -16.21 4.94 26.81
CA HIS A 688 -17.20 5.25 27.86
C HIS A 688 -16.59 5.50 29.24
N ASP A 689 -15.36 5.03 29.48
CA ASP A 689 -14.72 4.97 30.80
C ASP A 689 -13.32 5.64 30.81
N LEU A 690 -13.13 6.70 29.99
CA LEU A 690 -11.85 7.40 29.90
C LEU A 690 -11.51 8.25 31.14
N THR A 691 -12.52 8.59 31.96
CA THR A 691 -12.38 9.44 33.15
C THR A 691 -11.94 8.68 34.40
N SER A 692 -12.10 7.35 34.46
CA SER A 692 -11.69 6.54 35.62
C SER A 692 -10.20 6.12 35.58
N ARG A 693 -9.53 6.28 34.43
CA ARG A 693 -8.10 6.01 34.28
C ARG A 693 -7.27 7.02 35.09
N ALA A 694 -6.26 6.54 35.79
CA ALA A 694 -5.30 7.38 36.49
C ALA A 694 -4.47 8.22 35.49
N ASP A 695 -4.06 9.43 35.89
CA ASP A 695 -3.43 10.45 35.03
C ASP A 695 -2.02 10.11 34.49
N ASP A 696 -1.51 8.89 34.71
CA ASP A 696 -0.13 8.47 34.39
C ASP A 696 -0.06 7.52 33.17
N ASP A 697 -1.16 7.43 32.41
CA ASP A 697 -1.41 6.37 31.41
C ASP A 697 -1.58 6.94 30.00
N THR A 698 -1.17 6.21 28.96
CA THR A 698 -1.11 6.73 27.57
C THR A 698 -2.46 7.27 27.09
N LEU A 699 -2.43 8.40 26.36
CA LEU A 699 -3.64 9.12 25.92
C LEU A 699 -4.65 8.19 25.22
N ILE A 700 -4.18 7.33 24.32
CA ILE A 700 -4.98 6.23 23.77
C ILE A 700 -4.96 5.05 24.77
N PRO A 701 -6.12 4.52 25.21
CA PRO A 701 -6.19 3.31 26.01
C PRO A 701 -5.63 2.07 25.31
N SER A 702 -5.19 1.08 26.09
CA SER A 702 -4.86 -0.24 25.57
C SER A 702 -6.04 -0.82 24.77
N SER A 703 -5.76 -1.28 23.56
CA SER A 703 -6.80 -1.83 22.68
C SER A 703 -7.29 -3.19 23.17
N LEU A 704 -8.61 -3.38 23.14
CA LEU A 704 -9.28 -4.64 23.46
C LEU A 704 -9.10 -5.67 22.34
N MET A 705 -9.28 -6.95 22.67
CA MET A 705 -9.31 -8.03 21.68
C MET A 705 -10.52 -7.87 20.76
N LEU A 706 -10.36 -8.23 19.48
CA LEU A 706 -11.41 -8.13 18.47
C LEU A 706 -12.38 -9.33 18.54
N ASN A 707 -13.07 -9.45 19.67
CA ASN A 707 -14.11 -10.45 19.91
C ASN A 707 -15.32 -9.84 20.62
N SER A 708 -16.45 -10.53 20.53
CA SER A 708 -17.72 -10.12 21.13
C SER A 708 -17.73 -10.14 22.66
N GLU A 709 -16.85 -10.91 23.31
CA GLU A 709 -16.73 -10.95 24.78
C GLU A 709 -16.22 -9.63 25.37
N ASN A 710 -15.51 -8.81 24.57
CA ASN A 710 -15.02 -7.48 24.98
C ASN A 710 -15.97 -6.32 24.64
N VAL A 711 -17.16 -6.60 24.08
CA VAL A 711 -18.15 -5.57 23.69
C VAL A 711 -19.41 -5.71 24.55
N GLN A 712 -19.41 -5.03 25.70
CA GLN A 712 -20.54 -5.02 26.64
C GLN A 712 -21.68 -4.10 26.16
N GLU A 713 -22.91 -4.41 26.58
CA GLU A 713 -24.12 -3.67 26.18
C GLU A 713 -24.30 -2.32 26.89
N ASP A 714 -23.59 -2.07 28.00
CA ASP A 714 -23.56 -0.81 28.74
C ASP A 714 -22.40 0.12 28.33
N GLY A 715 -21.54 -0.32 27.40
CA GLY A 715 -20.37 0.41 26.95
C GLY A 715 -20.51 1.14 25.60
N VAL A 716 -19.63 2.11 25.39
CA VAL A 716 -19.38 2.80 24.10
C VAL A 716 -17.94 2.53 23.64
N TYR A 717 -17.75 2.16 22.38
CA TYR A 717 -16.48 1.70 21.85
C TYR A 717 -16.16 2.37 20.50
N LEU A 718 -14.90 2.77 20.31
CA LEU A 718 -14.35 3.23 19.04
C LEU A 718 -13.53 2.09 18.40
N LEU A 719 -13.86 1.72 17.18
CA LEU A 719 -13.07 0.79 16.36
C LEU A 719 -12.51 1.53 15.15
N GLU A 720 -11.18 1.60 15.01
CA GLU A 720 -10.52 2.31 13.89
C GLU A 720 -9.60 1.41 13.07
N ASN A 721 -9.68 1.53 11.74
CA ASN A 721 -8.95 0.69 10.77
C ASN A 721 -7.90 1.47 9.95
N GLY A 722 -7.53 2.67 10.39
CA GLY A 722 -6.62 3.57 9.66
C GLY A 722 -7.21 4.35 8.48
N GLU A 723 -8.49 4.14 8.13
CA GLU A 723 -9.22 4.93 7.11
C GLU A 723 -10.51 5.55 7.69
N ASP A 724 -11.27 4.76 8.46
CA ASP A 724 -12.54 5.10 9.10
C ASP A 724 -12.56 4.62 10.56
N GLY A 725 -13.37 5.30 11.39
CA GLY A 725 -13.68 4.96 12.77
C GLY A 725 -15.18 4.65 12.95
N LEU A 726 -15.48 3.54 13.60
CA LEU A 726 -16.83 3.10 13.92
C LEU A 726 -17.06 3.27 15.43
N ILE A 727 -18.07 4.04 15.82
CA ILE A 727 -18.45 4.22 17.22
C ILE A 727 -19.67 3.35 17.50
N TYR A 728 -19.47 2.23 18.20
CA TYR A 728 -20.53 1.35 18.65
C TYR A 728 -21.09 1.82 19.99
N VAL A 729 -22.41 1.95 20.07
CA VAL A 729 -23.14 2.29 21.29
C VAL A 729 -24.00 1.08 21.69
N GLY A 730 -23.77 0.55 22.90
CA GLY A 730 -24.56 -0.55 23.45
C GLY A 730 -26.00 -0.14 23.84
N ASN A 731 -26.90 -1.12 23.95
CA ASN A 731 -28.32 -0.85 24.19
C ASN A 731 -28.66 -0.46 25.65
N MET A 732 -27.73 -0.66 26.59
CA MET A 732 -27.88 -0.43 28.03
C MET A 732 -26.96 0.69 28.55
N VAL A 733 -26.35 1.48 27.66
CA VAL A 733 -25.44 2.58 28.02
C VAL A 733 -26.15 3.59 28.93
N ASN A 734 -25.46 4.01 30.00
CA ASN A 734 -25.97 4.99 30.94
C ASN A 734 -26.33 6.31 30.21
N PRO A 735 -27.55 6.86 30.39
CA PRO A 735 -27.95 8.14 29.79
C PRO A 735 -26.97 9.29 30.06
N ALA A 736 -26.32 9.32 31.22
CA ALA A 736 -25.30 10.33 31.54
C ALA A 736 -24.07 10.25 30.61
N THR A 737 -23.65 9.03 30.22
CA THR A 737 -22.56 8.82 29.25
C THR A 737 -22.98 9.23 27.85
N LEU A 738 -24.25 9.02 27.46
CA LEU A 738 -24.78 9.49 26.18
C LEU A 738 -24.83 11.03 26.11
N GLU A 739 -25.27 11.66 27.20
CA GLU A 739 -25.32 13.12 27.32
C GLU A 739 -23.91 13.73 27.30
N GLN A 740 -22.95 13.11 27.99
CA GLN A 740 -21.56 13.56 28.01
C GLN A 740 -20.85 13.43 26.64
N ILE A 741 -21.02 12.31 25.92
CA ILE A 741 -20.31 12.06 24.65
C ILE A 741 -21.03 12.66 23.45
N PHE A 742 -22.37 12.62 23.42
CA PHE A 742 -23.18 12.94 22.23
C PHE A 742 -24.20 14.08 22.45
N GLY A 743 -24.31 14.63 23.66
CA GLY A 743 -25.29 15.69 23.96
C GLY A 743 -26.75 15.23 23.97
N VAL A 744 -27.02 13.92 24.03
CA VAL A 744 -28.38 13.35 23.99
C VAL A 744 -28.68 12.42 25.15
N SER A 745 -29.91 12.48 25.67
CA SER A 745 -30.35 11.72 26.85
C SER A 745 -30.92 10.33 26.55
N SER A 746 -30.98 9.90 25.28
CA SER A 746 -31.47 8.56 24.90
C SER A 746 -30.92 8.07 23.55
N LEU A 747 -30.85 6.75 23.38
CA LEU A 747 -30.41 6.11 22.13
C LEU A 747 -31.28 6.45 20.91
N ALA A 748 -32.55 6.77 21.13
CA ALA A 748 -33.50 7.17 20.08
C ALA A 748 -33.22 8.58 19.55
N ALA A 749 -32.55 9.44 20.33
CA ALA A 749 -32.16 10.79 19.95
C ALA A 749 -30.78 10.85 19.27
N LEU A 750 -30.03 9.74 19.20
CA LEU A 750 -28.73 9.70 18.52
C LEU A 750 -28.88 9.98 17.01
N PRO A 751 -28.04 10.85 16.43
CA PRO A 751 -28.12 11.22 15.03
C PRO A 751 -27.71 10.06 14.11
N VAL A 752 -28.34 9.96 12.95
CA VAL A 752 -28.00 8.97 11.91
C VAL A 752 -26.61 9.22 11.32
N GLN A 753 -26.17 10.47 11.31
CA GLN A 753 -24.87 10.92 10.79
C GLN A 753 -24.13 11.63 11.92
N LEU A 754 -22.94 11.16 12.26
CA LEU A 754 -22.18 11.66 13.41
C LEU A 754 -21.17 12.71 12.98
N VAL A 755 -21.36 13.94 13.46
CA VAL A 755 -20.28 14.90 13.65
C VAL A 755 -19.94 14.85 15.13
N LEU A 756 -18.69 14.53 15.47
CA LEU A 756 -18.27 14.50 16.88
C LEU A 756 -18.02 15.94 17.35
N GLU A 757 -18.83 16.40 18.28
CA GLU A 757 -18.67 17.69 18.95
C GLU A 757 -17.86 17.54 20.25
N GLN A 758 -17.39 18.66 20.78
CA GLN A 758 -16.73 18.72 22.09
C GLN A 758 -17.61 19.54 23.05
N PHE A 759 -18.22 18.85 24.01
CA PHE A 759 -19.05 19.45 25.06
C PHE A 759 -18.20 19.86 26.25
N ASP A 760 -18.72 20.75 27.11
CA ASP A 760 -18.02 21.20 28.32
C ASP A 760 -18.13 20.17 29.47
N ASN A 761 -17.53 19.00 29.26
CA ASN A 761 -17.33 17.97 30.27
C ASN A 761 -16.04 17.19 30.01
N GLU A 762 -15.51 16.54 31.06
CA GLU A 762 -14.21 15.85 31.00
C GLU A 762 -14.21 14.67 30.01
N LEU A 763 -15.28 13.87 30.00
CA LEU A 763 -15.37 12.69 29.13
C LEU A 763 -15.37 13.08 27.65
N SER A 764 -16.17 14.07 27.25
CA SER A 764 -16.20 14.60 25.87
C SER A 764 -14.83 15.10 25.43
N ARG A 765 -14.11 15.79 26.33
CA ARG A 765 -12.74 16.26 26.05
C ARG A 765 -11.79 15.09 25.84
N LYS A 766 -11.74 14.12 26.75
CA LYS A 766 -10.89 12.91 26.63
C LYS A 766 -11.22 12.10 25.36
N VAL A 767 -12.51 11.96 24.99
CA VAL A 767 -12.91 11.31 23.72
C VAL A 767 -12.37 12.06 22.50
N ASN A 768 -12.49 13.39 22.48
CA ASN A 768 -11.96 14.21 21.39
C ASN A 768 -10.42 14.17 21.32
N GLU A 769 -9.72 14.18 22.46
CA GLU A 769 -8.27 14.03 22.53
C GLU A 769 -7.81 12.65 21.98
N VAL A 770 -8.46 11.56 22.37
CA VAL A 770 -8.20 10.20 21.81
C VAL A 770 -8.39 10.17 20.29
N VAL A 771 -9.51 10.71 19.78
CA VAL A 771 -9.79 10.74 18.34
C VAL A 771 -8.77 11.59 17.58
N ASN A 772 -8.37 12.74 18.14
CA ASN A 772 -7.40 13.63 17.52
C ASN A 772 -5.98 13.05 17.55
N GLU A 773 -5.62 12.28 18.58
CA GLU A 773 -4.34 11.56 18.64
C GLU A 773 -4.31 10.39 17.64
N ILE A 774 -5.40 9.62 17.51
CA ILE A 774 -5.53 8.63 16.43
C ILE A 774 -5.38 9.30 15.06
N ARG A 775 -5.99 10.47 14.84
CA ARG A 775 -5.85 11.24 13.59
C ARG A 775 -4.41 11.72 13.34
N ARG A 776 -3.61 12.03 14.37
CA ARG A 776 -2.18 12.35 14.20
C ARG A 776 -1.35 11.14 13.80
N GLN A 777 -1.74 9.95 14.25
CA GLN A 777 -1.09 8.67 13.92
C GLN A 777 -1.44 8.13 12.51
N ARG A 778 -2.35 8.79 11.77
CA ARG A 778 -2.80 8.38 10.44
C ARG A 778 -2.58 9.52 9.43
N CYS A 779 -2.29 9.18 8.17
CA CYS A 779 -2.23 10.17 7.09
C CYS A 779 -3.62 10.59 6.57
N SER A 780 -4.69 9.90 6.97
CA SER A 780 -6.06 10.13 6.52
C SER A 780 -6.92 10.72 7.63
N TYR A 781 -7.88 11.58 7.29
CA TYR A 781 -8.82 12.08 8.29
C TYR A 781 -9.84 10.99 8.66
N LEU A 782 -9.85 10.59 9.93
CA LEU A 782 -10.72 9.51 10.43
C LEU A 782 -12.21 9.94 10.34
N ARG A 783 -12.94 9.33 9.40
CA ARG A 783 -14.40 9.45 9.26
C ARG A 783 -15.05 8.74 10.45
N LEU A 784 -15.99 9.37 11.15
CA LEU A 784 -16.71 8.69 12.23
C LEU A 784 -18.09 8.24 11.76
N ARG A 785 -18.47 6.99 12.07
CA ARG A 785 -19.80 6.44 11.77
C ARG A 785 -20.38 5.84 13.05
N LEU A 786 -21.67 6.07 13.30
CA LEU A 786 -22.38 5.47 14.42
C LEU A 786 -22.84 4.05 14.07
N CYS A 787 -22.64 3.12 14.99
CA CYS A 787 -23.01 1.71 14.86
C CYS A 787 -23.93 1.29 16.02
N ARG A 788 -25.08 0.68 15.71
CA ARG A 788 -26.07 0.24 16.73
C ARG A 788 -26.51 -1.19 16.49
N ARG A 789 -26.82 -1.91 17.57
CA ARG A 789 -27.26 -3.31 17.50
C ARG A 789 -28.63 -3.41 16.82
N GLY A 790 -28.75 -4.35 15.88
CA GLY A 790 -29.99 -4.55 15.10
C GLY A 790 -30.10 -3.67 13.85
N GLU A 791 -29.14 -2.77 13.63
CA GLU A 791 -28.98 -2.02 12.38
C GLU A 791 -27.85 -2.62 11.53
N PRO A 792 -27.87 -2.47 10.19
CA PRO A 792 -26.77 -2.90 9.32
C PRO A 792 -25.40 -2.30 9.70
N SER A 793 -25.38 -1.13 10.35
CA SER A 793 -24.18 -0.50 10.90
C SER A 793 -23.56 -1.31 12.04
N GLY A 794 -24.37 -1.93 12.89
CA GLY A 794 -23.92 -2.82 13.97
C GLY A 794 -23.42 -4.16 13.45
N ASP A 795 -24.05 -4.73 12.43
CA ASP A 795 -23.57 -5.95 11.77
C ASP A 795 -22.23 -5.70 11.05
N PHE A 796 -22.08 -4.53 10.41
CA PHE A 796 -20.81 -4.10 9.84
C PHE A 796 -19.72 -3.95 10.91
N PHE A 797 -20.00 -3.32 12.06
CA PHE A 797 -19.07 -3.28 13.20
C PHE A 797 -18.68 -4.69 13.68
N ARG A 798 -19.65 -5.59 13.85
CA ARG A 798 -19.41 -6.99 14.26
C ARG A 798 -18.56 -7.76 13.25
N SER A 799 -18.59 -7.41 11.96
CA SER A 799 -17.71 -8.03 10.95
C SER A 799 -16.21 -7.75 11.16
N PHE A 800 -15.85 -6.73 11.97
CA PHE A 800 -14.47 -6.46 12.39
C PHE A 800 -14.06 -7.12 13.71
N LEU A 801 -14.94 -7.93 14.33
CA LEU A 801 -14.57 -8.78 15.48
C LEU A 801 -13.86 -10.03 14.96
N ILE A 802 -12.63 -9.84 14.48
CA ILE A 802 -11.83 -10.80 13.71
C ILE A 802 -11.61 -12.14 14.43
N GLU A 803 -11.61 -12.18 15.77
CA GLU A 803 -11.40 -13.42 16.52
C GLU A 803 -12.68 -14.27 16.64
N ASP A 804 -13.86 -13.68 16.51
CA ASP A 804 -15.15 -14.38 16.56
C ASP A 804 -15.36 -15.31 15.36
N LYS A 805 -16.28 -16.28 15.50
CA LYS A 805 -16.66 -17.17 14.39
C LYS A 805 -17.55 -16.44 13.38
N ALA A 806 -17.27 -16.60 12.09
CA ALA A 806 -18.05 -16.01 11.00
C ALA A 806 -18.62 -17.08 10.05
N PRO A 807 -19.65 -16.78 9.23
CA PRO A 807 -20.19 -17.74 8.27
C PRO A 807 -19.13 -18.26 7.30
N GLY A 808 -18.81 -19.56 7.38
CA GLY A 808 -17.79 -20.19 6.54
C GLY A 808 -16.34 -19.86 6.89
N VAL A 809 -16.06 -19.16 8.00
CA VAL A 809 -14.70 -18.82 8.45
C VAL A 809 -14.52 -19.08 9.94
N PHE A 810 -13.39 -19.71 10.30
CA PHE A 810 -13.04 -20.08 11.67
C PHE A 810 -12.99 -18.90 12.65
N SER A 811 -13.28 -19.14 13.93
CA SER A 811 -12.77 -18.30 15.03
C SER A 811 -11.24 -18.38 15.12
N TYR A 812 -10.57 -17.50 15.88
CA TYR A 812 -9.10 -17.55 15.97
C TYR A 812 -8.58 -18.87 16.57
N VAL A 813 -9.24 -19.39 17.61
CA VAL A 813 -8.90 -20.68 18.21
C VAL A 813 -9.13 -21.84 17.23
N GLU A 814 -10.26 -21.83 16.50
CA GLU A 814 -10.53 -22.82 15.45
C GLU A 814 -9.48 -22.75 14.32
N PHE A 815 -9.03 -21.56 13.95
CA PHE A 815 -8.00 -21.35 12.92
C PHE A 815 -6.63 -21.88 13.35
N LEU A 816 -6.21 -21.64 14.59
CA LEU A 816 -4.97 -22.22 15.13
C LEU A 816 -5.01 -23.76 15.15
N VAL A 817 -6.16 -24.36 15.51
CA VAL A 817 -6.36 -25.82 15.43
C VAL A 817 -6.31 -26.31 13.98
N HIS A 818 -6.91 -25.58 13.03
CA HIS A 818 -6.84 -25.91 11.61
C HIS A 818 -5.39 -25.87 11.08
N VAL A 819 -4.67 -24.78 11.33
CA VAL A 819 -3.25 -24.61 10.95
C VAL A 819 -2.40 -25.72 11.54
N HIS A 820 -2.56 -26.03 12.83
CA HIS A 820 -1.82 -27.11 13.47
C HIS A 820 -2.10 -28.48 12.84
N ARG A 821 -3.38 -28.82 12.57
CA ARG A 821 -3.76 -30.08 11.88
C ARG A 821 -3.15 -30.18 10.49
N GLN A 822 -3.15 -29.09 9.72
CA GLN A 822 -2.54 -29.06 8.38
C GLN A 822 -1.01 -29.23 8.45
N ILE A 823 -0.35 -28.63 9.44
CA ILE A 823 1.09 -28.84 9.68
C ILE A 823 1.37 -30.32 9.97
N GLN A 824 0.64 -30.96 10.89
CA GLN A 824 0.80 -32.40 11.16
C GLN A 824 0.54 -33.26 9.92
N SER A 825 -0.50 -32.94 9.14
CA SER A 825 -0.83 -33.67 7.90
C SER A 825 0.24 -33.58 6.82
N LYS A 826 1.12 -32.58 6.85
CA LYS A 826 2.26 -32.42 5.92
C LYS A 826 3.61 -32.82 6.56
N MET A 827 3.58 -33.35 7.78
CA MET A 827 4.74 -33.92 8.49
C MET A 827 4.73 -35.44 8.55
N MET A 828 3.55 -36.06 8.41
CA MET A 828 3.38 -37.47 8.02
C MET A 828 3.72 -37.67 6.55
#